data_AF-A0A9E5NMX0-F1
#
_entry.id   AF-A0A9E5NMX0-F1
#
_cell.length_a   1.000
_cell.length_b   1.000
_cell.length_c   1.000
_cell.angle_alpha   90.00
_cell.angle_beta   90.00
_cell.angle_gamma   90.00
#
_symmetry.space_group_name_H-M   'P 1'
#
loop_
_entity.id
_entity.type
_entity.pdbx_description
1 polymer ?
#
loop_
_entity_poly.entity_id
_entity_poly.type
_entity_poly.pdbx_seq_one_letter_code
_entity_poly.pdbx_strand_id
1 'polypeptide(L)'
;MKTWNVKRLGAASVLLAALLVLTMGNLPVRGAIDEMTGLYGGELRVAVLGSIDLNPFTATSDASWNAIDIAYDSIARIDPVSLTPTLWAAAGWSTSGTQLTVTLRSDLAFHDGTAVTAADVIYSYTEYKALGMVPADLTVSGSGTQVTFDTALGGLFFGEDLTLPIVKSGTGLTNAAVGSGPYVPVTTTMPVSLDANVDHFQPPLLSTVSFHSYTDTPSASADMLRGNLDFIGWSLGVDEPSAIIDVDGTNMSLINDASLYKNPGLTHLVVGFNVAAGRATGDEELRLALAKTLNPVLYEQIHPDTDRSRTLIIDENQPWFNPNVELYQVTIAIIAGRSSALLTSSNQRLDSAGYLDTNGDGIREMPDGSSFQLNIVGAPVGESARIFTIQDSIRDVFSRIGVNVNLETVASVDLPARLASGNFDVFVAQMDTTLDPAFLSAYYHSTGGLNYVGFSDAAVDSALEAADAALDMVGRQENISAVQQAVMSEGVLIPVLHFDAIHSTVRGTFDDWTEMPGGINNFWSYMTVHKAQVGSLDARVSVVPVSATSGGSVTALVTTVDQLGAPVADVSVRVLAGGSVVASGTTGAAGTLSVSFSAPTVAGTTDMSVVAEATKTGYVGDRATTSMTVRPALGTLVVTVASDQVSIGPDDSATITVTVKDGAAVAVSGAAVSLQLSGRGGELAASKGTTGSGGTFTTTLTADVGVRTLFRIDATASKAGFTDDSGSTSVLAEQRVGAVEPRAPPFFDISAIIAGIVILVILVVWLGFFRKK
;
A
#
# COMPACT_ATOMS: atom_id res chain seq x y z
N MET A 1 -28.21 34.79 31.17
CA MET A 1 -27.93 36.14 30.61
C MET A 1 -26.55 36.10 29.96
N LYS A 2 -26.50 35.81 28.65
CA LYS A 2 -25.44 36.16 27.69
C LYS A 2 -25.89 35.61 26.33
N THR A 3 -26.58 36.46 25.58
CA THR A 3 -26.98 36.27 24.20
C THR A 3 -25.75 36.29 23.30
N TRP A 4 -25.51 35.22 22.53
CA TRP A 4 -24.57 35.23 21.41
C TRP A 4 -25.34 35.05 20.10
N ASN A 5 -25.12 36.00 19.19
CA ASN A 5 -25.83 36.19 17.93
C ASN A 5 -25.53 35.07 16.93
N VAL A 6 -26.58 34.34 16.56
CA VAL A 6 -26.65 33.47 15.37
C VAL A 6 -26.74 34.37 14.15
N LYS A 7 -25.62 34.68 13.49
CA LYS A 7 -25.53 35.26 12.13
C LYS A 7 -24.06 35.40 11.73
N ARG A 8 -23.41 34.28 11.36
CA ARG A 8 -22.17 34.17 10.53
C ARG A 8 -21.62 32.73 10.63
N LEU A 9 -22.26 31.79 9.94
CA LEU A 9 -21.71 30.43 9.76
C LEU A 9 -22.02 29.83 8.37
N GLY A 10 -22.57 30.61 7.44
CA GLY A 10 -22.94 30.13 6.10
C GLY A 10 -21.87 30.29 5.01
N ALA A 11 -20.62 30.60 5.36
CA ALA A 11 -19.55 30.81 4.36
C ALA A 11 -18.21 30.12 4.68
N ALA A 12 -18.09 29.49 5.85
CA ALA A 12 -16.88 28.76 6.24
C ALA A 12 -16.91 27.28 5.85
N SER A 13 -18.10 26.71 5.64
CA SER A 13 -18.28 25.28 5.33
C SER A 13 -17.95 24.90 3.88
N VAL A 14 -18.00 25.86 2.95
CA VAL A 14 -17.70 25.61 1.52
C VAL A 14 -16.20 25.71 1.23
N LEU A 15 -15.43 26.43 2.04
CA LEU A 15 -13.97 26.58 1.87
C LEU A 15 -13.16 25.50 2.60
N LEU A 16 -13.75 24.78 3.56
CA LEU A 16 -13.10 23.64 4.20
C LEU A 16 -13.22 22.35 3.35
N ALA A 17 -14.30 22.19 2.59
CA ALA A 17 -14.47 21.09 1.63
C ALA A 17 -13.47 21.19 0.46
N ALA A 18 -13.11 22.40 0.01
CA ALA A 18 -12.13 22.59 -1.06
C ALA A 18 -10.66 22.42 -0.60
N LEU A 19 -10.39 22.46 0.70
CA LEU A 19 -9.03 22.32 1.25
C LEU A 19 -8.72 20.90 1.77
N LEU A 20 -9.73 20.04 1.95
CA LEU A 20 -9.55 18.63 2.34
C LEU A 20 -9.51 17.64 1.16
N VAL A 21 -9.89 18.06 -0.06
CA VAL A 21 -9.69 17.28 -1.29
C VAL A 21 -8.19 17.12 -1.64
N LEU A 22 -7.30 17.83 -0.94
CA LEU A 22 -5.85 17.81 -1.19
C LEU A 22 -5.07 16.77 -0.37
N THR A 23 -5.70 15.97 0.50
CA THR A 23 -4.99 14.89 1.23
C THR A 23 -5.22 13.49 0.66
N MET A 24 -6.20 13.29 -0.23
CA MET A 24 -6.38 12.02 -0.96
C MET A 24 -5.76 12.02 -2.37
N GLY A 25 -5.30 13.17 -2.84
CA GLY A 25 -4.87 13.40 -4.23
C GLY A 25 -3.42 13.03 -4.57
N ASN A 26 -2.66 12.37 -3.70
CA ASN A 26 -1.28 11.98 -3.99
C ASN A 26 -0.93 10.62 -3.37
N LEU A 27 -1.65 9.55 -3.72
CA LEU A 27 -0.99 8.25 -3.74
C LEU A 27 -0.02 8.27 -4.94
N PRO A 28 1.30 8.07 -4.72
CA PRO A 28 2.29 8.23 -5.76
C PRO A 28 2.04 7.23 -6.89
N VAL A 29 1.74 7.74 -8.09
CA VAL A 29 1.81 6.99 -9.34
C VAL A 29 3.23 6.43 -9.47
N ARG A 30 3.36 5.14 -9.81
CA ARG A 30 4.63 4.37 -9.84
C ARG A 30 5.63 4.87 -10.89
N GLY A 31 6.19 6.05 -10.66
CA GLY A 31 7.58 6.35 -10.95
C GLY A 31 8.37 6.00 -9.70
N ALA A 32 8.87 4.76 -9.61
CA ALA A 32 9.58 4.23 -8.44
C ALA A 32 8.79 4.41 -7.13
N ILE A 33 7.94 3.44 -6.80
CA ILE A 33 7.50 3.19 -5.42
C ILE A 33 8.69 3.46 -4.48
N ASP A 34 8.56 4.48 -3.63
CA ASP A 34 9.67 4.91 -2.79
C ASP A 34 9.79 3.93 -1.63
N GLU A 35 10.43 2.78 -1.89
CA GLU A 35 10.76 1.77 -0.88
C GLU A 35 11.50 2.38 0.32
N MET A 36 12.09 3.57 0.17
CA MET A 36 12.71 4.33 1.26
C MET A 36 11.68 4.83 2.28
N THR A 37 10.40 4.88 1.94
CA THR A 37 9.36 5.14 2.95
C THR A 37 9.25 4.00 3.95
N GLY A 38 9.59 2.76 3.58
CA GLY A 38 9.45 1.59 4.45
C GLY A 38 8.02 1.13 4.70
N LEU A 39 7.03 1.74 4.04
CA LEU A 39 5.61 1.38 4.20
C LEU A 39 5.27 0.10 3.43
N TYR A 40 5.99 -0.18 2.35
CA TYR A 40 5.71 -1.31 1.49
C TYR A 40 6.16 -2.64 2.10
N GLY A 41 5.28 -3.62 2.04
CA GLY A 41 5.53 -5.01 2.37
C GLY A 41 4.84 -5.52 3.63
N GLY A 42 5.00 -6.81 3.88
CA GLY A 42 4.36 -7.50 5.01
C GLY A 42 3.08 -8.22 4.62
N GLU A 43 2.58 -9.02 5.55
CA GLU A 43 1.36 -9.82 5.41
C GLU A 43 0.38 -9.40 6.50
N LEU A 44 -0.88 -9.16 6.12
CA LEU A 44 -1.99 -8.99 7.06
C LEU A 44 -2.83 -10.27 7.10
N ARG A 45 -2.94 -10.88 8.28
CA ARG A 45 -3.73 -12.11 8.52
C ARG A 45 -5.06 -11.75 9.13
N VAL A 46 -6.12 -11.97 8.36
CA VAL A 46 -7.50 -11.60 8.66
C VAL A 46 -8.31 -12.85 9.02
N ALA A 47 -9.00 -12.81 10.16
CA ALA A 47 -9.91 -13.88 10.55
C ALA A 47 -11.27 -13.66 9.92
N VAL A 48 -11.86 -14.73 9.39
CA VAL A 48 -13.17 -14.73 8.77
C VAL A 48 -14.02 -15.88 9.30
N LEU A 49 -15.34 -15.69 9.28
CA LEU A 49 -16.30 -16.75 9.58
C LEU A 49 -16.57 -17.57 8.32
N GLY A 50 -16.26 -18.87 8.37
CA GLY A 50 -16.53 -19.79 7.27
C GLY A 50 -15.53 -19.71 6.10
N SER A 51 -16.01 -20.04 4.90
CA SER A 51 -15.21 -20.09 3.67
C SER A 51 -15.31 -18.80 2.85
N ILE A 52 -14.31 -18.56 2.00
CA ILE A 52 -14.30 -17.47 1.01
C ILE A 52 -14.67 -18.02 -0.37
N ASP A 53 -15.68 -17.42 -1.00
CA ASP A 53 -15.97 -17.56 -2.43
C ASP A 53 -15.50 -16.30 -3.16
N LEU A 54 -14.59 -16.45 -4.12
CA LEU A 54 -14.06 -15.31 -4.90
C LEU A 54 -14.88 -15.02 -6.16
N ASN A 55 -16.04 -15.66 -6.34
CA ASN A 55 -16.92 -15.41 -7.47
C ASN A 55 -18.01 -14.38 -7.12
N PRO A 56 -17.97 -13.16 -7.71
CA PRO A 56 -18.97 -12.12 -7.46
C PRO A 56 -20.41 -12.52 -7.82
N PHE A 57 -20.59 -13.56 -8.65
CA PHE A 57 -21.91 -14.02 -9.08
C PHE A 57 -22.54 -15.05 -8.14
N THR A 58 -21.77 -15.63 -7.20
CA THR A 58 -22.26 -16.67 -6.28
C THR A 58 -21.99 -16.39 -4.81
N ALA A 59 -21.08 -15.47 -4.50
CA ALA A 59 -20.74 -15.09 -3.13
C ALA A 59 -21.93 -14.45 -2.41
N THR A 60 -22.16 -14.87 -1.17
CA THR A 60 -23.25 -14.38 -0.31
C THR A 60 -22.80 -13.92 1.06
N SER A 61 -21.54 -14.14 1.45
CA SER A 61 -21.02 -13.76 2.77
C SER A 61 -20.19 -12.48 2.70
N ASP A 62 -20.24 -11.65 3.75
CA ASP A 62 -19.44 -10.43 3.88
C ASP A 62 -17.95 -10.72 3.77
N ALA A 63 -17.50 -11.84 4.35
CA ALA A 63 -16.10 -12.28 4.24
C ALA A 63 -15.68 -12.47 2.77
N SER A 64 -16.55 -13.06 1.95
CA SER A 64 -16.31 -13.23 0.51
C SER A 64 -16.27 -11.89 -0.20
N TRP A 65 -17.21 -10.99 0.10
CA TRP A 65 -17.25 -9.65 -0.49
C TRP A 65 -16.02 -8.80 -0.14
N ASN A 66 -15.51 -8.88 1.09
CA ASN A 66 -14.26 -8.22 1.49
C ASN A 66 -13.05 -8.70 0.67
N ALA A 67 -12.97 -10.00 0.36
CA ALA A 67 -11.89 -10.55 -0.47
C ALA A 67 -12.09 -10.24 -1.96
N ILE A 68 -13.34 -10.26 -2.44
CA ILE A 68 -13.72 -9.89 -3.81
C ILE A 68 -13.38 -8.42 -4.08
N ASP A 69 -13.67 -7.53 -3.13
CA ASP A 69 -13.48 -6.10 -3.28
C ASP A 69 -12.01 -5.72 -3.56
N ILE A 70 -11.06 -6.49 -3.05
CA ILE A 70 -9.63 -6.23 -3.30
C ILE A 70 -9.07 -7.05 -4.48
N ALA A 71 -9.77 -8.11 -4.90
CA ALA A 71 -9.41 -8.92 -6.07
C ALA A 71 -9.88 -8.32 -7.40
N TYR A 72 -10.95 -7.53 -7.39
CA TYR A 72 -11.56 -6.95 -8.59
C TYR A 72 -11.65 -5.43 -8.50
N ASP A 73 -11.55 -4.74 -9.63
CA ASP A 73 -11.96 -3.33 -9.69
C ASP A 73 -13.44 -3.19 -9.97
N SER A 74 -14.01 -2.12 -9.45
CA SER A 74 -15.34 -1.61 -9.77
C SER A 74 -15.22 -0.25 -10.47
N ILE A 75 -16.31 0.22 -11.07
CA ILE A 75 -16.34 1.52 -11.77
C ILE A 75 -16.05 2.66 -10.80
N ALA A 76 -16.70 2.60 -9.63
CA ALA A 76 -16.55 3.54 -8.53
C ALA A 76 -16.32 2.81 -7.21
N ARG A 77 -15.80 3.52 -6.22
CA ARG A 77 -15.78 3.11 -4.81
C ARG A 77 -16.57 4.12 -3.99
N ILE A 78 -17.15 3.73 -2.86
CA ILE A 78 -17.77 4.70 -1.94
C ILE A 78 -16.67 5.44 -1.21
N ASP A 79 -16.66 6.76 -1.30
CA ASP A 79 -15.74 7.59 -0.53
C ASP A 79 -16.04 7.46 0.98
N PRO A 80 -15.02 7.22 1.84
CA PRO A 80 -15.25 6.95 3.26
C PRO A 80 -15.76 8.17 4.04
N VAL A 81 -15.63 9.38 3.48
CA VAL A 81 -16.04 10.64 4.13
C VAL A 81 -17.36 11.14 3.56
N SER A 82 -17.48 11.22 2.24
CA SER A 82 -18.70 11.74 1.61
C SER A 82 -19.80 10.70 1.47
N LEU A 83 -19.50 9.41 1.64
CA LEU A 83 -20.40 8.27 1.43
C LEU A 83 -21.08 8.31 0.06
N THR A 84 -20.36 8.81 -0.94
CA THR A 84 -20.82 8.86 -2.33
C THR A 84 -19.83 8.17 -3.24
N PRO A 85 -20.28 7.67 -4.40
CA PRO A 85 -19.39 7.10 -5.40
C PRO A 85 -18.29 8.09 -5.84
N THR A 86 -17.04 7.62 -5.79
CA THR A 86 -15.85 8.30 -6.30
C THR A 86 -15.18 7.46 -7.38
N LEU A 87 -14.47 8.13 -8.30
CA LEU A 87 -13.84 7.51 -9.46
C LEU A 87 -12.80 6.45 -9.04
N TRP A 88 -12.89 5.24 -9.60
CA TRP A 88 -11.88 4.18 -9.43
C TRP A 88 -11.39 3.64 -10.78
N ALA A 89 -12.08 2.66 -11.37
CA ALA A 89 -11.80 2.21 -12.74
C ALA A 89 -12.28 3.21 -13.81
N ALA A 90 -13.20 4.10 -13.45
CA ALA A 90 -13.55 5.25 -14.28
C ALA A 90 -12.46 6.33 -14.23
N ALA A 91 -12.04 6.83 -15.39
CA ALA A 91 -11.31 8.10 -15.51
C ALA A 91 -12.23 9.31 -15.42
N GLY A 92 -13.52 9.12 -15.68
CA GLY A 92 -14.56 10.14 -15.57
C GLY A 92 -15.91 9.61 -16.05
N TRP A 93 -16.97 10.35 -15.73
CA TRP A 93 -18.31 10.07 -16.24
C TRP A 93 -19.09 11.36 -16.50
N SER A 94 -20.15 11.24 -17.28
CA SER A 94 -21.12 12.31 -17.53
C SER A 94 -22.53 11.75 -17.51
N THR A 95 -23.49 12.59 -17.13
CA THR A 95 -24.90 12.21 -17.03
C THR A 95 -25.75 13.01 -18.00
N SER A 96 -26.76 12.37 -18.61
CA SER A 96 -27.72 13.02 -19.49
C SER A 96 -29.04 12.25 -19.48
N GLY A 97 -30.09 12.81 -18.87
CA GLY A 97 -31.34 12.09 -18.66
C GLY A 97 -31.12 10.91 -17.74
N THR A 98 -31.49 9.70 -18.19
CA THR A 98 -31.28 8.42 -17.50
C THR A 98 -29.92 7.79 -17.80
N GLN A 99 -29.10 8.43 -18.63
CA GLN A 99 -27.85 7.86 -19.11
C GLN A 99 -26.66 8.33 -18.29
N LEU A 100 -25.84 7.38 -17.84
CA LEU A 100 -24.50 7.58 -17.30
C LEU A 100 -23.47 7.05 -18.31
N THR A 101 -22.70 7.95 -18.91
CA THR A 101 -21.59 7.57 -19.80
C THR A 101 -20.28 7.64 -19.04
N VAL A 102 -19.67 6.48 -18.82
CA VAL A 102 -18.40 6.27 -18.15
C VAL A 102 -17.28 6.13 -19.18
N THR A 103 -16.16 6.83 -18.93
CA THR A 103 -14.88 6.58 -19.60
C THR A 103 -13.99 5.81 -18.65
N LEU A 104 -13.66 4.56 -18.99
CA LEU A 104 -12.70 3.73 -18.26
C LEU A 104 -11.28 4.29 -18.43
N ARG A 105 -10.42 4.07 -17.43
CA ARG A 105 -9.00 4.41 -17.57
C ARG A 105 -8.36 3.55 -18.65
N SER A 106 -7.38 4.11 -19.36
CA SER A 106 -6.68 3.42 -20.45
C SER A 106 -5.59 2.46 -19.98
N ASP A 107 -5.20 2.53 -18.71
CA ASP A 107 -4.15 1.73 -18.08
C ASP A 107 -4.70 0.53 -17.27
N LEU A 108 -6.00 0.26 -17.33
CA LEU A 108 -6.60 -0.90 -16.65
C LEU A 108 -6.22 -2.21 -17.34
N ALA A 109 -5.81 -3.17 -16.51
CA ALA A 109 -5.53 -4.54 -16.94
C ALA A 109 -6.03 -5.54 -15.90
N PHE A 110 -6.51 -6.67 -16.38
CA PHE A 110 -6.69 -7.86 -15.56
C PHE A 110 -5.33 -8.40 -15.08
N HIS A 111 -5.34 -9.25 -14.06
CA HIS A 111 -4.15 -9.87 -13.48
C HIS A 111 -3.34 -10.71 -14.48
N ASP A 112 -3.93 -11.12 -15.59
CA ASP A 112 -3.24 -11.81 -16.69
C ASP A 112 -2.65 -10.87 -17.77
N GLY A 113 -2.70 -9.56 -17.53
CA GLY A 113 -2.18 -8.51 -18.39
C GLY A 113 -3.08 -8.12 -19.56
N THR A 114 -4.25 -8.75 -19.72
CA THR A 114 -5.22 -8.32 -20.74
C THR A 114 -5.93 -7.03 -20.32
N ALA A 115 -6.21 -6.15 -21.28
CA ALA A 115 -6.87 -4.88 -20.98
C ALA A 115 -8.32 -5.07 -20.52
N VAL A 116 -8.77 -4.25 -19.56
CA VAL A 116 -10.18 -4.15 -19.18
C VAL A 116 -10.90 -3.26 -20.19
N THR A 117 -12.03 -3.71 -20.71
CA THR A 117 -12.78 -3.01 -21.76
C THR A 117 -14.26 -2.90 -21.46
N ALA A 118 -14.97 -2.11 -22.28
CA ALA A 118 -16.42 -2.02 -22.25
C ALA A 118 -17.13 -3.38 -22.39
N ALA A 119 -16.51 -4.36 -23.08
CA ALA A 119 -17.09 -5.69 -23.23
C ALA A 119 -17.15 -6.46 -21.90
N ASP A 120 -16.17 -6.26 -21.02
CA ASP A 120 -16.12 -6.87 -19.69
C ASP A 120 -17.18 -6.27 -18.77
N VAL A 121 -17.35 -4.95 -18.84
CA VAL A 121 -18.40 -4.24 -18.10
C VAL A 121 -19.79 -4.68 -18.57
N ILE A 122 -20.04 -4.73 -19.88
CA ILE A 122 -21.33 -5.20 -20.43
C ILE A 122 -21.61 -6.64 -19.97
N TYR A 123 -20.61 -7.53 -20.03
CA TYR A 123 -20.75 -8.90 -19.56
C TYR A 123 -21.13 -8.95 -18.08
N SER A 124 -20.38 -8.25 -17.22
CA SER A 124 -20.57 -8.25 -15.77
C SER A 124 -21.98 -7.81 -15.38
N TYR A 125 -22.42 -6.66 -15.90
CA TYR A 125 -23.74 -6.12 -15.58
C TYR A 125 -24.89 -6.89 -16.24
N THR A 126 -24.63 -7.64 -17.31
CA THR A 126 -25.62 -8.60 -17.85
C THR A 126 -25.83 -9.75 -16.88
N GLU A 127 -24.77 -10.29 -16.29
CA GLU A 127 -24.85 -11.36 -15.29
C GLU A 127 -25.50 -10.85 -13.99
N TYR A 128 -25.08 -9.69 -13.47
CA TYR A 128 -25.72 -9.08 -12.29
C TYR A 128 -27.21 -8.81 -12.51
N LYS A 129 -27.59 -8.38 -13.72
CA LYS A 129 -29.01 -8.21 -14.09
C LYS A 129 -29.76 -9.53 -14.09
N ALA A 130 -29.16 -10.62 -14.56
CA ALA A 130 -29.77 -11.95 -14.51
C ALA A 130 -29.94 -12.48 -13.07
N LEU A 131 -29.06 -12.06 -12.15
CA LEU A 131 -29.13 -12.36 -10.72
C LEU A 131 -30.09 -11.44 -9.94
N GLY A 132 -30.59 -10.36 -10.57
CA GLY A 132 -31.45 -9.38 -9.91
C GLY A 132 -30.71 -8.42 -8.97
N MET A 133 -29.40 -8.29 -9.13
CA MET A 133 -28.54 -7.41 -8.32
C MET A 133 -28.52 -5.95 -8.81
N VAL A 134 -29.04 -5.69 -10.00
CA VAL A 134 -29.14 -4.34 -10.59
C VAL A 134 -30.54 -4.15 -11.19
N PRO A 135 -30.99 -2.90 -11.45
CA PRO A 135 -32.30 -2.63 -12.00
C PRO A 135 -32.66 -3.47 -13.22
N ALA A 136 -33.87 -4.03 -13.22
CA ALA A 136 -34.35 -4.89 -14.31
C ALA A 136 -34.47 -4.16 -15.66
N ASP A 137 -34.57 -2.83 -15.65
CA ASP A 137 -34.59 -1.99 -16.85
C ASP A 137 -33.20 -1.60 -17.35
N LEU A 138 -32.13 -1.85 -16.57
CA LEU A 138 -30.76 -1.45 -16.91
C LEU A 138 -30.36 -1.96 -18.29
N THR A 139 -29.90 -1.05 -19.13
CA THR A 139 -29.22 -1.39 -20.38
C THR A 139 -27.79 -0.89 -20.34
N VAL A 140 -26.87 -1.72 -20.83
CA VAL A 140 -25.43 -1.41 -20.86
C VAL A 140 -24.95 -1.56 -22.29
N SER A 141 -24.29 -0.52 -22.80
CA SER A 141 -23.75 -0.49 -24.16
C SER A 141 -22.41 0.23 -24.18
N GLY A 142 -21.60 0.04 -25.22
CA GLY A 142 -20.30 0.68 -25.28
C GLY A 142 -19.31 -0.03 -26.18
N SER A 143 -18.10 0.54 -26.27
CA SER A 143 -16.97 -0.03 -26.99
C SER A 143 -15.66 0.60 -26.54
N GLY A 144 -14.56 -0.16 -26.63
CA GLY A 144 -13.26 0.32 -26.18
C GLY A 144 -13.28 0.63 -24.69
N THR A 145 -13.00 1.88 -24.33
CA THR A 145 -13.04 2.38 -22.94
C THR A 145 -14.33 3.14 -22.60
N GLN A 146 -15.29 3.27 -23.51
CA GLN A 146 -16.55 3.96 -23.22
C GLN A 146 -17.68 2.98 -22.95
N VAL A 147 -18.37 3.19 -21.84
CA VAL A 147 -19.55 2.43 -21.41
C VAL A 147 -20.67 3.41 -21.10
N THR A 148 -21.88 3.13 -21.57
CA THR A 148 -23.10 3.86 -21.22
C THR A 148 -24.06 2.91 -20.51
N PHE A 149 -24.45 3.30 -19.30
CA PHE A 149 -25.54 2.72 -18.54
C PHE A 149 -26.78 3.58 -18.74
N ASP A 150 -27.93 2.95 -18.93
CA ASP A 150 -29.21 3.63 -19.06
C ASP A 150 -30.26 2.88 -18.23
N THR A 151 -30.79 3.56 -17.21
CA THR A 151 -31.83 3.06 -16.31
C THR A 151 -32.63 4.24 -15.76
N ALA A 152 -33.93 4.03 -15.55
CA ALA A 152 -34.78 4.97 -14.84
C ALA A 152 -34.47 5.04 -13.33
N LEU A 153 -33.78 4.04 -12.78
CA LEU A 153 -33.38 3.95 -11.37
C LEU A 153 -31.92 4.42 -11.17
N GLY A 154 -31.61 5.60 -11.70
CA GLY A 154 -30.26 6.14 -11.74
C GLY A 154 -29.64 6.37 -10.35
N GLY A 155 -30.44 6.70 -9.34
CA GLY A 155 -29.97 6.90 -7.97
C GLY A 155 -29.54 5.59 -7.31
N LEU A 156 -30.34 4.53 -7.45
CA LEU A 156 -29.96 3.17 -6.98
C LEU A 156 -28.66 2.72 -7.65
N PHE A 157 -28.62 2.86 -8.98
CA PHE A 157 -27.47 2.46 -9.78
C PHE A 157 -26.20 3.23 -9.42
N PHE A 158 -26.30 4.55 -9.26
CA PHE A 158 -25.16 5.37 -8.88
C PHE A 158 -24.69 5.01 -7.47
N GLY A 159 -25.62 4.87 -6.52
CA GLY A 159 -25.35 4.65 -5.11
C GLY A 159 -24.63 3.35 -4.76
N GLU A 160 -25.11 2.21 -5.26
CA GLU A 160 -24.61 0.89 -4.86
C GLU A 160 -24.07 0.09 -6.07
N ASP A 161 -24.77 0.09 -7.20
CA ASP A 161 -24.44 -0.83 -8.29
C ASP A 161 -23.11 -0.52 -8.98
N LEU A 162 -22.67 0.75 -8.99
CA LEU A 162 -21.38 1.16 -9.55
C LEU A 162 -20.17 0.56 -8.82
N THR A 163 -20.37 0.04 -7.60
CA THR A 163 -19.32 -0.64 -6.84
C THR A 163 -19.24 -2.13 -7.14
N LEU A 164 -20.12 -2.66 -8.00
CA LEU A 164 -20.07 -4.07 -8.37
C LEU A 164 -18.79 -4.40 -9.19
N PRO A 165 -18.16 -5.56 -8.91
CA PRO A 165 -16.93 -5.98 -9.58
C PRO A 165 -17.04 -6.11 -11.10
N ILE A 166 -16.01 -5.64 -11.82
CA ILE A 166 -15.84 -5.88 -13.26
C ILE A 166 -15.20 -7.25 -13.46
N VAL A 167 -15.98 -8.18 -14.00
CA VAL A 167 -15.57 -9.55 -14.31
C VAL A 167 -15.17 -9.68 -15.78
N LYS A 168 -14.04 -10.35 -16.02
CA LYS A 168 -13.55 -10.61 -17.37
C LYS A 168 -14.56 -11.40 -18.21
N SER A 169 -14.83 -10.89 -19.41
CA SER A 169 -15.85 -11.44 -20.31
C SER A 169 -15.62 -12.92 -20.65
N GLY A 170 -16.69 -13.71 -20.57
CA GLY A 170 -16.68 -15.11 -21.01
C GLY A 170 -15.96 -16.09 -20.08
N THR A 171 -15.66 -15.69 -18.84
CA THR A 171 -14.94 -16.54 -17.87
C THR A 171 -15.85 -17.47 -17.07
N GLY A 172 -17.12 -17.13 -16.86
CA GLY A 172 -18.13 -18.01 -16.22
C GLY A 172 -17.66 -18.61 -14.89
N LEU A 173 -16.98 -17.81 -14.08
CA LEU A 173 -16.07 -18.23 -13.00
C LEU A 173 -16.58 -19.38 -12.11
N THR A 174 -15.69 -20.33 -11.80
CA THR A 174 -15.97 -21.47 -10.90
C THR A 174 -15.01 -21.62 -9.71
N ASN A 175 -13.92 -20.81 -9.63
CA ASN A 175 -13.12 -20.50 -8.43
C ASN A 175 -11.71 -19.91 -8.73
N ALA A 176 -11.32 -19.75 -9.99
CA ALA A 176 -10.06 -19.09 -10.36
C ALA A 176 -10.33 -17.67 -10.87
N ALA A 177 -10.41 -16.72 -9.93
CA ALA A 177 -10.68 -15.31 -10.18
C ALA A 177 -9.53 -14.65 -10.96
N VAL A 178 -9.72 -14.41 -12.26
CA VAL A 178 -8.88 -13.45 -13.01
C VAL A 178 -9.54 -12.08 -12.86
N GLY A 179 -9.20 -11.40 -11.77
CA GLY A 179 -9.66 -10.05 -11.47
C GLY A 179 -8.77 -8.98 -12.09
N SER A 180 -9.03 -7.72 -11.77
CA SER A 180 -8.20 -6.58 -12.16
C SER A 180 -7.67 -5.79 -10.96
N GLY A 181 -8.14 -6.11 -9.75
CA GLY A 181 -7.94 -5.30 -8.57
C GLY A 181 -6.51 -5.25 -8.04
N PRO A 182 -6.31 -4.51 -6.94
CA PRO A 182 -5.00 -4.26 -6.32
C PRO A 182 -4.35 -5.51 -5.74
N TYR A 183 -5.09 -6.60 -5.54
CA TYR A 183 -4.55 -7.88 -5.05
C TYR A 183 -4.90 -9.04 -5.99
N VAL A 184 -3.96 -9.96 -6.19
CA VAL A 184 -4.06 -11.13 -7.06
C VAL A 184 -4.23 -12.39 -6.21
N PRO A 185 -5.32 -13.16 -6.36
CA PRO A 185 -5.48 -14.43 -5.67
C PRO A 185 -4.36 -15.43 -5.97
N VAL A 186 -3.70 -15.92 -4.91
CA VAL A 186 -2.63 -16.93 -4.98
C VAL A 186 -3.16 -18.31 -4.57
N THR A 187 -3.98 -18.36 -3.52
CA THR A 187 -4.67 -19.57 -3.07
C THR A 187 -6.17 -19.34 -3.03
N THR A 188 -6.94 -20.35 -3.42
CA THR A 188 -8.43 -20.31 -3.47
C THR A 188 -9.05 -21.28 -2.46
N THR A 189 -8.22 -21.92 -1.64
CA THR A 189 -8.59 -22.80 -0.53
C THR A 189 -8.04 -22.22 0.76
N MET A 190 -8.76 -22.34 1.88
CA MET A 190 -8.32 -21.77 3.16
C MET A 190 -6.91 -22.26 3.59
N PRO A 191 -6.03 -21.35 4.04
CA PRO A 191 -6.20 -19.90 4.02
C PRO A 191 -6.17 -19.34 2.59
N VAL A 192 -7.12 -18.47 2.26
CA VAL A 192 -7.18 -17.78 0.96
C VAL A 192 -6.25 -16.58 1.02
N SER A 193 -5.26 -16.54 0.13
CA SER A 193 -4.19 -15.55 0.15
C SER A 193 -4.19 -14.78 -1.16
N LEU A 194 -4.10 -13.45 -1.08
CA LEU A 194 -4.00 -12.56 -2.23
C LEU A 194 -2.73 -11.72 -2.09
N ASP A 195 -1.91 -11.70 -3.14
CA ASP A 195 -0.65 -10.93 -3.18
C ASP A 195 -0.85 -9.60 -3.91
N ALA A 196 -0.08 -8.58 -3.53
CA ALA A 196 -0.15 -7.26 -4.14
C ALA A 196 0.10 -7.31 -5.65
N ASN A 197 -0.83 -6.73 -6.41
CA ASN A 197 -0.65 -6.42 -7.81
C ASN A 197 0.22 -5.16 -7.94
N VAL A 198 1.54 -5.35 -7.97
CA VAL A 198 2.51 -4.24 -8.07
C VAL A 198 2.39 -3.42 -9.36
N ASP A 199 1.74 -3.98 -10.39
CA ASP A 199 1.52 -3.35 -11.69
C ASP A 199 0.14 -2.68 -11.80
N HIS A 200 -0.69 -2.76 -10.74
CA HIS A 200 -1.94 -2.03 -10.64
C HIS A 200 -1.69 -0.51 -10.71
N PHE A 201 -2.66 0.25 -11.23
CA PHE A 201 -2.54 1.71 -11.35
C PHE A 201 -2.46 2.42 -9.97
N GLN A 202 -2.91 1.74 -8.92
CA GLN A 202 -2.85 2.11 -7.51
C GLN A 202 -2.38 0.88 -6.70
N PRO A 203 -1.09 0.52 -6.69
CA PRO A 203 -0.65 -0.70 -6.00
C PRO A 203 -0.79 -0.53 -4.48
N PRO A 204 -1.23 -1.57 -3.74
CA PRO A 204 -1.40 -1.49 -2.30
C PRO A 204 -0.05 -1.50 -1.56
N LEU A 205 -0.06 -1.17 -0.27
CA LEU A 205 1.16 -1.11 0.55
C LEU A 205 1.60 -2.49 1.06
N LEU A 206 0.68 -3.34 1.53
CA LEU A 206 1.01 -4.70 1.98
C LEU A 206 1.42 -5.59 0.81
N SER A 207 2.31 -6.57 1.06
CA SER A 207 2.64 -7.60 0.06
C SER A 207 1.54 -8.65 -0.08
N THR A 208 0.89 -9.01 1.02
CA THR A 208 -0.07 -10.12 1.05
C THR A 208 -1.19 -9.84 2.06
N VAL A 209 -2.40 -10.25 1.72
CA VAL A 209 -3.53 -10.36 2.67
C VAL A 209 -3.97 -11.83 2.66
N SER A 210 -4.05 -12.45 3.85
CA SER A 210 -4.47 -13.84 3.99
C SER A 210 -5.67 -13.97 4.92
N PHE A 211 -6.69 -14.69 4.46
CA PHE A 211 -7.94 -14.94 5.16
C PHE A 211 -7.92 -16.33 5.80
N HIS A 212 -8.13 -16.38 7.10
CA HIS A 212 -8.07 -17.59 7.93
C HIS A 212 -9.44 -17.89 8.53
N SER A 213 -9.90 -19.14 8.42
CA SER A 213 -11.25 -19.52 8.82
C SER A 213 -11.32 -19.79 10.31
N TYR A 214 -12.30 -19.21 10.97
CA TYR A 214 -12.65 -19.46 12.37
C TYR A 214 -14.14 -19.69 12.53
N THR A 215 -14.52 -20.28 13.66
CA THR A 215 -15.92 -20.52 14.05
C THR A 215 -16.44 -19.54 15.10
N ASP A 216 -15.53 -18.86 15.81
CA ASP A 216 -15.86 -18.01 16.96
C ASP A 216 -14.71 -17.07 17.35
N THR A 217 -15.05 -15.99 18.05
CA THR A 217 -14.12 -14.96 18.55
C THR A 217 -13.06 -15.47 19.53
N PRO A 218 -13.36 -16.36 20.51
CA PRO A 218 -12.34 -16.91 21.40
C PRO A 218 -11.21 -17.63 20.66
N SER A 219 -11.53 -18.42 19.62
CA SER A 219 -10.53 -19.14 18.84
C SER A 219 -9.63 -18.18 18.05
N ALA A 220 -10.21 -17.15 17.41
CA ALA A 220 -9.46 -16.12 16.71
C ALA A 220 -8.58 -15.30 17.66
N SER A 221 -9.12 -14.87 18.81
CA SER A 221 -8.35 -14.14 19.83
C SER A 221 -7.17 -14.94 20.35
N ALA A 222 -7.32 -16.25 20.55
CA ALA A 222 -6.22 -17.11 20.99
C ALA A 222 -5.06 -17.17 19.98
N ASP A 223 -5.35 -17.13 18.67
CA ASP A 223 -4.32 -17.08 17.62
C ASP A 223 -3.71 -15.68 17.47
N MET A 224 -4.49 -14.63 17.71
CA MET A 224 -3.98 -13.27 17.79
C MET A 224 -2.90 -13.14 18.88
N LEU A 225 -3.13 -13.71 20.07
CA LEU A 225 -2.14 -13.73 21.15
C LEU A 225 -0.86 -14.52 20.82
N ARG A 226 -0.97 -15.55 19.98
CA ARG A 226 0.19 -16.33 19.52
C ARG A 226 0.97 -15.61 18.44
N GLY A 227 0.45 -14.48 17.94
CA GLY A 227 1.01 -13.75 16.82
C GLY A 227 0.77 -14.45 15.50
N ASN A 228 -0.28 -15.28 15.39
CA ASN A 228 -0.70 -15.99 14.18
C ASN A 228 -1.79 -15.25 13.41
N LEU A 229 -2.42 -14.24 14.01
CA LEU A 229 -3.51 -13.45 13.47
C LEU A 229 -3.28 -11.96 13.78
N ASP A 230 -3.70 -11.08 12.87
CA ASP A 230 -3.51 -9.64 13.00
C ASP A 230 -4.83 -8.85 13.13
N PHE A 231 -5.90 -9.36 12.53
CA PHE A 231 -7.18 -8.68 12.41
C PHE A 231 -8.36 -9.64 12.53
N ILE A 232 -9.36 -9.33 13.36
CA ILE A 232 -10.66 -10.02 13.36
C ILE A 232 -11.59 -9.29 12.39
N GLY A 233 -11.85 -9.91 11.23
CA GLY A 233 -12.51 -9.30 10.08
C GLY A 233 -14.04 -9.31 10.11
N TRP A 234 -14.67 -9.61 11.25
CA TRP A 234 -16.12 -9.42 11.43
C TRP A 234 -16.37 -8.42 12.56
N SER A 235 -17.54 -7.76 12.50
CA SER A 235 -17.97 -6.88 13.57
C SER A 235 -18.31 -7.70 14.82
N LEU A 236 -17.70 -7.34 15.94
CA LEU A 236 -17.88 -7.98 17.24
C LEU A 236 -19.21 -7.55 17.87
N GLY A 237 -19.92 -8.51 18.47
CA GLY A 237 -21.08 -8.24 19.31
C GLY A 237 -20.69 -7.63 20.66
N VAL A 238 -21.62 -6.95 21.33
CA VAL A 238 -21.42 -6.20 22.60
C VAL A 238 -20.67 -6.94 23.71
N ASP A 239 -20.81 -8.27 23.80
CA ASP A 239 -20.15 -9.06 24.85
C ASP A 239 -18.83 -9.71 24.35
N GLU A 240 -18.57 -9.73 23.04
CA GLU A 240 -17.40 -10.34 22.42
C GLU A 240 -16.07 -9.62 22.69
N PRO A 241 -16.00 -8.28 22.83
CA PRO A 241 -14.80 -7.60 23.29
C PRO A 241 -14.24 -8.20 24.60
N SER A 242 -15.09 -8.69 25.50
CA SER A 242 -14.65 -9.34 26.74
C SER A 242 -14.01 -10.71 26.53
N ALA A 243 -14.28 -11.36 25.39
CA ALA A 243 -13.64 -12.59 24.96
C ALA A 243 -12.27 -12.34 24.32
N ILE A 244 -11.96 -11.09 23.94
CA ILE A 244 -10.65 -10.71 23.45
C ILE A 244 -9.74 -10.50 24.64
N ILE A 245 -8.63 -11.22 24.62
CA ILE A 245 -7.66 -11.20 25.71
C ILE A 245 -6.79 -9.93 25.59
N ASP A 246 -6.59 -9.23 26.71
CA ASP A 246 -5.76 -8.02 26.82
C ASP A 246 -6.19 -6.88 25.88
N VAL A 247 -7.50 -6.59 25.86
CA VAL A 247 -8.02 -5.39 25.21
C VAL A 247 -7.49 -4.14 25.93
N ASP A 248 -6.96 -3.20 25.16
CA ASP A 248 -6.51 -1.89 25.65
C ASP A 248 -5.44 -1.95 26.75
N GLY A 249 -4.58 -2.96 26.69
CA GLY A 249 -3.43 -3.12 27.59
C GLY A 249 -3.82 -3.32 29.06
N THR A 250 -5.04 -3.77 29.32
CA THR A 250 -5.58 -3.99 30.67
C THR A 250 -4.89 -5.13 31.42
N ASN A 251 -4.21 -6.02 30.71
CA ASN A 251 -3.43 -7.15 31.22
C ASN A 251 -2.01 -7.18 30.63
N MET A 252 -1.15 -6.29 31.16
CA MET A 252 0.27 -6.12 30.80
C MET A 252 1.18 -7.38 30.85
N SER A 253 0.66 -8.56 31.20
CA SER A 253 1.41 -9.82 31.21
C SER A 253 1.44 -10.52 29.85
N LEU A 254 0.70 -10.04 28.85
CA LEU A 254 0.61 -10.65 27.53
C LEU A 254 1.46 -9.88 26.51
N ILE A 255 1.96 -10.60 25.50
CA ILE A 255 2.91 -10.06 24.51
C ILE A 255 2.18 -9.29 23.41
N ASN A 256 0.98 -9.73 23.02
CA ASN A 256 0.15 -9.10 22.01
C ASN A 256 -1.10 -8.51 22.66
N ASP A 257 -1.28 -7.21 22.49
CA ASP A 257 -2.40 -6.39 22.96
C ASP A 257 -3.36 -6.12 21.78
N ALA A 258 -4.66 -6.00 22.07
CA ALA A 258 -5.69 -5.73 21.07
C ALA A 258 -6.12 -4.25 21.09
N SER A 259 -6.25 -3.64 19.92
CA SER A 259 -6.93 -2.35 19.74
C SER A 259 -8.35 -2.59 19.24
N LEU A 260 -9.33 -1.91 19.85
CA LEU A 260 -10.70 -1.87 19.35
C LEU A 260 -10.97 -0.59 18.56
N TYR A 261 -11.61 -0.76 17.42
CA TYR A 261 -12.16 0.32 16.60
C TYR A 261 -13.67 0.26 16.72
N LYS A 262 -14.30 1.39 17.05
CA LYS A 262 -15.75 1.54 17.14
C LYS A 262 -16.17 2.60 16.14
N ASN A 263 -16.89 2.18 15.12
CA ASN A 263 -17.43 3.07 14.11
C ASN A 263 -18.95 2.95 14.10
N PRO A 264 -19.66 3.95 13.56
CA PRO A 264 -21.09 3.83 13.33
C PRO A 264 -21.37 2.56 12.50
N GLY A 265 -22.16 1.62 13.01
CA GLY A 265 -22.49 0.39 12.30
C GLY A 265 -23.59 0.59 11.26
N LEU A 266 -24.16 -0.50 10.76
CA LEU A 266 -25.20 -0.46 9.73
C LEU A 266 -26.54 -1.02 10.21
N THR A 267 -26.76 -1.09 11.53
CA THR A 267 -27.99 -1.62 12.12
C THR A 267 -28.54 -0.65 13.17
N HIS A 268 -29.86 -0.48 13.16
CA HIS A 268 -30.61 0.33 14.13
C HIS A 268 -31.48 -0.57 14.99
N LEU A 269 -31.70 -0.21 16.25
CA LEU A 269 -32.84 -0.71 17.01
C LEU A 269 -33.98 0.28 16.81
N VAL A 270 -35.14 -0.22 16.37
CA VAL A 270 -36.29 0.62 16.04
C VAL A 270 -37.54 0.18 16.78
N VAL A 271 -38.43 1.15 17.02
CA VAL A 271 -39.79 0.92 17.53
C VAL A 271 -40.78 1.29 16.42
N GLY A 272 -41.44 0.29 15.84
CA GLY A 272 -42.43 0.48 14.77
C GLY A 272 -43.87 0.41 15.28
N PHE A 273 -44.74 1.28 14.79
CA PHE A 273 -46.17 1.34 15.10
C PHE A 273 -47.00 0.96 13.88
N ASN A 274 -47.86 -0.05 14.00
CA ASN A 274 -48.71 -0.49 12.89
C ASN A 274 -49.83 0.53 12.63
N VAL A 275 -49.77 1.24 11.51
CA VAL A 275 -50.76 2.25 11.10
C VAL A 275 -51.86 1.70 10.20
N ALA A 276 -51.93 0.38 10.00
CA ALA A 276 -52.99 -0.24 9.22
C ALA A 276 -54.39 0.13 9.76
N ALA A 277 -55.34 0.29 8.84
CA ALA A 277 -56.70 0.70 9.17
C ALA A 277 -57.35 -0.19 10.24
N GLY A 278 -57.98 0.43 11.23
CA GLY A 278 -58.66 -0.26 12.33
C GLY A 278 -57.75 -0.63 13.52
N ARG A 279 -56.46 -0.31 13.47
CA ARG A 279 -55.54 -0.42 14.61
C ARG A 279 -55.59 0.83 15.47
N ALA A 280 -55.43 0.67 16.79
CA ALA A 280 -55.31 1.80 17.72
C ALA A 280 -54.11 2.70 17.34
N THR A 281 -52.98 2.10 16.98
CA THR A 281 -51.77 2.79 16.51
C THR A 281 -51.92 3.48 15.15
N GLY A 282 -53.06 3.37 14.48
CA GLY A 282 -53.41 4.25 13.36
C GLY A 282 -53.72 5.70 13.79
N ASP A 283 -54.08 5.90 15.06
CA ASP A 283 -54.29 7.23 15.64
C ASP A 283 -52.96 7.95 15.86
N GLU A 284 -52.81 9.10 15.21
CA GLU A 284 -51.60 9.95 15.27
C GLU A 284 -51.31 10.44 16.70
N GLU A 285 -52.34 10.88 17.43
CA GLU A 285 -52.17 11.41 18.78
C GLU A 285 -51.71 10.34 19.76
N LEU A 286 -52.24 9.11 19.62
CA LEU A 286 -51.75 7.96 20.37
C LEU A 286 -50.28 7.66 20.01
N ARG A 287 -49.95 7.50 18.72
CA ARG A 287 -48.57 7.18 18.31
C ARG A 287 -47.58 8.21 18.82
N LEU A 288 -47.84 9.49 18.59
CA LEU A 288 -46.95 10.57 19.00
C LEU A 288 -46.81 10.65 20.53
N ALA A 289 -47.87 10.34 21.28
CA ALA A 289 -47.79 10.25 22.73
C ALA A 289 -46.85 9.12 23.17
N LEU A 290 -46.98 7.92 22.56
CA LEU A 290 -46.14 6.75 22.84
C LEU A 290 -44.69 6.98 22.43
N ALA A 291 -44.44 7.45 21.21
CA ALA A 291 -43.10 7.72 20.68
C ALA A 291 -42.33 8.71 21.57
N LYS A 292 -43.00 9.76 22.09
CA LYS A 292 -42.39 10.74 23.01
C LYS A 292 -42.10 10.19 24.41
N THR A 293 -42.53 8.97 24.75
CA THR A 293 -42.15 8.31 26.01
C THR A 293 -40.91 7.42 25.90
N LEU A 294 -40.42 7.16 24.68
CA LEU A 294 -39.23 6.34 24.46
C LEU A 294 -37.99 7.00 25.07
N ASN A 295 -37.10 6.21 25.67
CA ASN A 295 -35.94 6.72 26.40
C ASN A 295 -34.60 6.21 25.83
N PRO A 296 -34.16 6.71 24.66
CA PRO A 296 -32.87 6.35 24.08
C PRO A 296 -31.68 6.45 25.04
N VAL A 297 -31.71 7.41 25.98
CA VAL A 297 -30.67 7.58 27.01
C VAL A 297 -30.56 6.37 27.93
N LEU A 298 -31.71 5.83 28.37
CA LEU A 298 -31.75 4.63 29.19
C LEU A 298 -31.34 3.40 28.36
N TYR A 299 -31.76 3.35 27.11
CA TYR A 299 -31.50 2.20 26.24
C TYR A 299 -29.99 2.06 25.93
N GLU A 300 -29.32 3.17 25.67
CA GLU A 300 -27.85 3.26 25.52
C GLU A 300 -27.15 2.78 26.80
N GLN A 301 -27.64 3.15 27.99
CA GLN A 301 -27.08 2.66 29.26
C GLN A 301 -27.26 1.14 29.45
N ILE A 302 -28.32 0.57 28.91
CA ILE A 302 -28.56 -0.88 28.91
C ILE A 302 -27.65 -1.58 27.89
N HIS A 303 -27.33 -0.90 26.78
CA HIS A 303 -26.58 -1.42 25.65
C HIS A 303 -25.37 -0.51 25.28
N PRO A 304 -24.24 -0.61 26.00
CA PRO A 304 -23.17 0.40 25.98
C PRO A 304 -22.38 0.55 24.66
N ASP A 305 -22.50 -0.39 23.74
CA ASP A 305 -21.88 -0.37 22.40
C ASP A 305 -22.88 0.09 21.33
N THR A 306 -23.65 1.12 21.68
CA THR A 306 -24.62 1.77 20.80
C THR A 306 -24.59 3.27 21.04
N ASP A 307 -24.96 4.02 20.02
CA ASP A 307 -25.27 5.43 20.12
C ASP A 307 -26.78 5.68 20.03
N ARG A 308 -27.23 6.87 20.44
CA ARG A 308 -28.65 7.25 20.32
C ARG A 308 -28.96 7.54 18.86
N SER A 309 -29.81 6.71 18.26
CA SER A 309 -30.31 6.99 16.92
C SER A 309 -31.43 8.03 16.96
N ARG A 310 -31.34 8.98 16.03
CA ARG A 310 -32.30 10.09 15.84
C ARG A 310 -32.68 10.29 14.37
N THR A 311 -32.27 9.36 13.53
CA THR A 311 -32.40 9.47 12.08
C THR A 311 -32.67 8.11 11.47
N LEU A 312 -33.32 8.10 10.31
CA LEU A 312 -33.64 6.90 9.55
C LEU A 312 -32.45 6.37 8.74
N ILE A 313 -31.40 7.18 8.58
CA ILE A 313 -30.14 6.81 7.94
C ILE A 313 -29.13 6.32 8.99
N ILE A 314 -27.89 6.04 8.60
CA ILE A 314 -26.85 5.48 9.47
C ILE A 314 -26.69 6.25 10.80
N ASP A 315 -26.26 7.51 10.76
CA ASP A 315 -26.09 8.36 11.95
C ASP A 315 -26.24 9.87 11.63
N GLU A 316 -26.17 10.72 12.67
CA GLU A 316 -26.34 12.18 12.57
C GLU A 316 -25.11 12.97 12.06
N ASN A 317 -23.96 12.32 11.92
CA ASN A 317 -22.72 12.89 11.39
C ASN A 317 -22.54 12.64 9.88
N GLN A 318 -23.44 11.85 9.26
CA GLN A 318 -23.34 11.52 7.85
C GLN A 318 -23.91 12.60 6.90
N PRO A 319 -23.41 12.68 5.65
CA PRO A 319 -23.86 13.68 4.66
C PRO A 319 -25.35 13.62 4.29
N TRP A 320 -25.97 12.46 4.49
CA TRP A 320 -27.39 12.22 4.19
C TRP A 320 -28.34 12.74 5.29
N PHE A 321 -27.82 13.13 6.46
CA PHE A 321 -28.64 13.45 7.62
C PHE A 321 -29.43 14.75 7.43
N ASN A 322 -30.74 14.70 7.69
CA ASN A 322 -31.54 15.91 7.83
C ASN A 322 -31.57 16.39 9.30
N PRO A 323 -30.94 17.51 9.66
CA PRO A 323 -30.90 18.00 11.04
C PRO A 323 -32.22 18.59 11.56
N ASN A 324 -33.26 18.68 10.72
CA ASN A 324 -34.56 19.28 11.07
C ASN A 324 -35.65 18.24 11.43
N VAL A 325 -35.31 16.95 11.44
CA VAL A 325 -36.24 15.88 11.80
C VAL A 325 -36.76 16.03 13.23
N GLU A 326 -37.99 15.55 13.48
CA GLU A 326 -38.53 15.51 14.85
C GLU A 326 -37.77 14.49 15.71
N LEU A 327 -37.46 14.88 16.94
CA LEU A 327 -36.71 14.04 17.88
C LEU A 327 -37.65 13.38 18.89
N TYR A 328 -37.70 12.06 18.87
CA TYR A 328 -38.47 11.28 19.84
C TYR A 328 -37.60 10.82 21.00
N GLN A 329 -37.73 11.53 22.12
CA GLN A 329 -37.10 11.15 23.38
C GLN A 329 -37.92 11.68 24.55
N VAL A 330 -37.96 10.89 25.62
CA VAL A 330 -38.63 11.27 26.85
C VAL A 330 -37.94 12.48 27.47
N THR A 331 -38.74 13.45 27.91
CA THR A 331 -38.21 14.57 28.69
C THR A 331 -37.89 14.08 30.09
N ILE A 332 -36.65 14.25 30.53
CA ILE A 332 -36.20 13.85 31.88
C ILE A 332 -36.04 15.11 32.74
N ALA A 333 -36.56 15.08 33.97
CA ALA A 333 -36.34 16.12 34.97
C ALA A 333 -35.77 15.55 36.27
N ILE A 334 -35.01 16.38 36.99
CA ILE A 334 -34.52 16.04 38.32
C ILE A 334 -35.57 16.44 39.35
N ILE A 335 -36.23 15.46 39.96
CA ILE A 335 -37.22 15.65 41.01
C ILE A 335 -36.64 15.09 42.30
N ALA A 336 -36.49 15.93 43.33
CA ALA A 336 -35.91 15.54 44.62
C ALA A 336 -34.53 14.82 44.51
N GLY A 337 -33.70 15.25 43.56
CA GLY A 337 -32.36 14.69 43.34
C GLY A 337 -32.33 13.38 42.53
N ARG A 338 -33.47 12.93 41.97
CA ARG A 338 -33.56 11.74 41.11
C ARG A 338 -34.03 12.13 39.71
N SER A 339 -33.40 11.56 38.69
CA SER A 339 -33.88 11.66 37.30
C SER A 339 -35.19 10.91 37.15
N SER A 340 -36.23 11.59 36.67
CA SER A 340 -37.56 11.04 36.44
C SER A 340 -38.06 11.44 35.07
N ALA A 341 -38.68 10.49 34.36
CA ALA A 341 -39.40 10.78 33.12
C ALA A 341 -40.59 11.71 33.39
N LEU A 342 -40.74 12.75 32.59
CA LEU A 342 -41.90 13.63 32.57
C LEU A 342 -42.88 13.16 31.50
N LEU A 343 -43.95 12.51 31.95
CA LEU A 343 -44.99 11.96 31.07
C LEU A 343 -46.20 12.89 30.94
N THR A 344 -46.16 14.10 31.52
CA THR A 344 -47.30 15.03 31.57
C THR A 344 -47.80 15.42 30.19
N SER A 345 -46.90 15.74 29.26
CA SER A 345 -47.28 16.09 27.88
C SER A 345 -47.92 14.92 27.13
N SER A 346 -47.41 13.70 27.32
CA SER A 346 -48.00 12.51 26.72
C SER A 346 -49.37 12.20 27.31
N ASN A 347 -49.54 12.30 28.64
CA ASN A 347 -50.86 12.13 29.27
C ASN A 347 -51.87 13.19 28.79
N GLN A 348 -51.46 14.47 28.73
CA GLN A 348 -52.32 15.54 28.21
C GLN A 348 -52.72 15.32 26.75
N ARG A 349 -51.80 14.79 25.94
CA ARG A 349 -52.07 14.41 24.55
C ARG A 349 -53.14 13.33 24.46
N LEU A 350 -52.97 12.24 25.22
CA LEU A 350 -53.95 11.15 25.29
C LEU A 350 -55.32 11.62 25.82
N ASP A 351 -55.33 12.42 26.89
CA ASP A 351 -56.57 13.00 27.45
C ASP A 351 -57.31 13.83 26.40
N SER A 352 -56.57 14.66 25.64
CA SER A 352 -57.13 15.55 24.61
C SER A 352 -57.64 14.77 23.39
N ALA A 353 -57.03 13.63 23.10
CA ALA A 353 -57.44 12.71 22.04
C ALA A 353 -58.61 11.78 22.46
N GLY A 354 -59.06 11.85 23.72
CA GLY A 354 -60.22 11.11 24.21
C GLY A 354 -59.90 9.72 24.78
N TYR A 355 -58.63 9.36 24.90
CA TYR A 355 -58.22 8.15 25.62
C TYR A 355 -58.29 8.46 27.12
N LEU A 356 -59.39 8.15 27.78
CA LEU A 356 -59.62 8.48 29.19
C LEU A 356 -59.85 7.20 29.99
N ASP A 357 -59.43 7.15 31.24
CA ASP A 357 -59.89 6.12 32.19
C ASP A 357 -61.26 6.56 32.75
N THR A 358 -62.32 6.04 32.13
CA THR A 358 -63.71 6.39 32.45
C THR A 358 -64.31 5.48 33.50
N ASN A 359 -63.72 4.31 33.74
CA ASN A 359 -64.23 3.28 34.64
C ASN A 359 -63.49 3.21 35.99
N GLY A 360 -62.31 3.84 36.09
CA GLY A 360 -61.47 3.94 37.27
C GLY A 360 -60.57 2.72 37.55
N ASP A 361 -60.33 1.84 36.58
CA ASP A 361 -59.48 0.66 36.71
C ASP A 361 -57.98 0.93 36.49
N GLY A 362 -57.62 2.18 36.15
CA GLY A 362 -56.26 2.61 35.87
C GLY A 362 -55.82 2.40 34.41
N ILE A 363 -56.71 1.91 33.55
CA ILE A 363 -56.50 1.71 32.13
C ILE A 363 -57.42 2.68 31.37
N ARG A 364 -56.87 3.36 30.37
CA ARG A 364 -57.64 4.24 29.47
C ARG A 364 -58.48 3.39 28.53
N GLU A 365 -59.70 3.80 28.24
CA GLU A 365 -60.47 3.29 27.12
C GLU A 365 -60.06 3.96 25.80
N MET A 366 -60.42 3.32 24.69
CA MET A 366 -60.37 3.93 23.36
C MET A 366 -61.38 5.10 23.28
N PRO A 367 -61.20 6.07 22.36
CA PRO A 367 -62.14 7.19 22.20
C PRO A 367 -63.58 6.78 21.85
N ASP A 368 -63.78 5.57 21.32
CA ASP A 368 -65.10 4.98 21.05
C ASP A 368 -65.72 4.27 22.26
N GLY A 369 -65.02 4.25 23.41
CA GLY A 369 -65.43 3.60 24.65
C GLY A 369 -65.12 2.11 24.73
N SER A 370 -64.45 1.53 23.73
CA SER A 370 -64.03 0.13 23.77
C SER A 370 -62.78 -0.09 24.65
N SER A 371 -62.54 -1.34 25.04
CA SER A 371 -61.36 -1.69 25.85
C SER A 371 -60.08 -1.46 25.05
N PHE A 372 -59.11 -0.77 25.65
CA PHE A 372 -57.81 -0.55 25.04
C PHE A 372 -56.87 -1.73 25.31
N GLN A 373 -56.22 -2.25 24.27
CA GLN A 373 -55.10 -3.20 24.37
C GLN A 373 -54.11 -2.96 23.22
N LEU A 374 -52.81 -3.03 23.51
CA LEU A 374 -51.73 -3.08 22.52
C LEU A 374 -50.91 -4.36 22.67
N ASN A 375 -50.59 -5.00 21.55
CA ASN A 375 -49.63 -6.11 21.48
C ASN A 375 -48.29 -5.61 20.93
N ILE A 376 -47.26 -5.66 21.77
CA ILE A 376 -45.86 -5.44 21.39
C ILE A 376 -45.24 -6.78 21.00
N VAL A 377 -44.58 -6.82 19.85
CA VAL A 377 -43.77 -7.96 19.42
C VAL A 377 -42.28 -7.61 19.49
N GLY A 378 -41.46 -8.47 20.08
CA GLY A 378 -40.01 -8.27 20.16
C GLY A 378 -39.22 -9.57 20.26
N ALA A 379 -37.92 -9.47 20.53
CA ALA A 379 -37.03 -10.62 20.62
C ALA A 379 -37.10 -11.30 22.01
N PRO A 380 -36.79 -12.61 22.11
CA PRO A 380 -36.74 -13.32 23.38
C PRO A 380 -35.49 -12.96 24.19
N VAL A 381 -35.60 -13.04 25.52
CA VAL A 381 -34.49 -12.79 26.46
C VAL A 381 -33.26 -13.67 26.21
N GLY A 382 -33.45 -14.86 25.65
CA GLY A 382 -32.37 -15.80 25.35
C GLY A 382 -31.50 -15.41 24.15
N GLU A 383 -31.99 -14.54 23.27
CA GLU A 383 -31.19 -13.98 22.16
C GLU A 383 -30.45 -12.73 22.60
N SER A 384 -31.12 -11.84 23.34
CA SER A 384 -30.47 -10.67 23.96
C SER A 384 -31.21 -10.21 25.21
N ALA A 385 -30.57 -10.36 26.37
CA ALA A 385 -31.10 -9.85 27.63
C ALA A 385 -31.20 -8.31 27.65
N ARG A 386 -30.31 -7.63 26.90
CA ARG A 386 -30.28 -6.16 26.80
C ARG A 386 -31.45 -5.64 25.99
N ILE A 387 -31.68 -6.18 24.79
CA ILE A 387 -32.83 -5.82 23.95
C ILE A 387 -34.13 -6.16 24.65
N PHE A 388 -34.20 -7.34 25.30
CA PHE A 388 -35.37 -7.71 26.09
C PHE A 388 -35.66 -6.70 27.22
N THR A 389 -34.62 -6.23 27.92
CA THR A 389 -34.79 -5.21 28.97
C THR A 389 -35.32 -3.89 28.40
N ILE A 390 -34.87 -3.50 27.20
CA ILE A 390 -35.34 -2.29 26.50
C ILE A 390 -36.83 -2.42 26.15
N GLN A 391 -37.26 -3.50 25.49
CA GLN A 391 -38.68 -3.70 25.15
C GLN A 391 -39.58 -3.85 26.39
N ASP A 392 -39.08 -4.48 27.47
CA ASP A 392 -39.78 -4.61 28.75
C ASP A 392 -39.99 -3.23 29.41
N SER A 393 -38.98 -2.36 29.32
CA SER A 393 -39.07 -0.96 29.75
C SER A 393 -40.08 -0.16 28.92
N ILE A 394 -40.15 -0.38 27.60
CA ILE A 394 -41.16 0.26 26.74
C ILE A 394 -42.56 -0.15 27.17
N ARG A 395 -42.81 -1.45 27.37
CA ARG A 395 -44.08 -1.99 27.87
C ARG A 395 -44.46 -1.38 29.23
N ASP A 396 -43.53 -1.32 30.18
CA ASP A 396 -43.76 -0.72 31.50
C ASP A 396 -44.13 0.77 31.41
N VAL A 397 -43.42 1.55 30.60
CA VAL A 397 -43.72 2.99 30.44
C VAL A 397 -45.09 3.20 29.79
N PHE A 398 -45.45 2.41 28.78
CA PHE A 398 -46.79 2.47 28.16
C PHE A 398 -47.88 2.09 29.17
N SER A 399 -47.63 1.10 30.02
CA SER A 399 -48.56 0.71 31.09
C SER A 399 -48.79 1.83 32.11
N ARG A 400 -47.73 2.59 32.47
CA ARG A 400 -47.82 3.71 33.41
C ARG A 400 -48.60 4.91 32.92
N ILE A 401 -48.77 5.05 31.60
CA ILE A 401 -49.65 6.08 31.01
C ILE A 401 -51.05 5.54 30.74
N GLY A 402 -51.41 4.38 31.31
CA GLY A 402 -52.76 3.82 31.27
C GLY A 402 -53.07 3.01 30.01
N VAL A 403 -52.07 2.48 29.30
CA VAL A 403 -52.31 1.56 28.18
C VAL A 403 -52.21 0.12 28.68
N ASN A 404 -53.17 -0.73 28.32
CA ASN A 404 -53.03 -2.17 28.58
C ASN A 404 -52.12 -2.80 27.52
N VAL A 405 -50.97 -3.34 27.92
CA VAL A 405 -49.96 -3.81 26.98
C VAL A 405 -49.61 -5.28 27.20
N ASN A 406 -49.68 -6.08 26.14
CA ASN A 406 -49.10 -7.41 26.08
C ASN A 406 -47.74 -7.36 25.37
N LEU A 407 -46.73 -8.05 25.90
CA LEU A 407 -45.43 -8.23 25.23
C LEU A 407 -45.30 -9.69 24.82
N GLU A 408 -45.29 -9.93 23.51
CA GLU A 408 -45.07 -11.21 22.87
C GLU A 408 -43.62 -11.27 22.34
N THR A 409 -42.91 -12.36 22.62
CA THR A 409 -41.56 -12.56 22.10
C THR A 409 -41.57 -13.62 20.99
N VAL A 410 -40.91 -13.31 19.88
CA VAL A 410 -40.74 -14.19 18.72
C VAL A 410 -39.26 -14.23 18.37
N ALA A 411 -38.75 -15.41 18.00
CA ALA A 411 -37.35 -15.56 17.61
C ALA A 411 -37.00 -14.59 16.48
N SER A 412 -35.80 -13.98 16.49
CA SER A 412 -35.48 -12.91 15.53
C SER A 412 -35.58 -13.35 14.08
N VAL A 413 -35.26 -14.62 13.79
CA VAL A 413 -35.39 -15.21 12.45
C VAL A 413 -36.84 -15.31 11.95
N ASP A 414 -37.81 -15.34 12.86
CA ASP A 414 -39.25 -15.43 12.55
C ASP A 414 -39.93 -14.05 12.59
N LEU A 415 -39.25 -13.01 13.09
CA LEU A 415 -39.81 -11.65 13.18
C LEU A 415 -40.29 -11.12 11.82
N PRO A 416 -39.52 -11.22 10.70
CA PRO A 416 -40.00 -10.72 9.41
C PRO A 416 -41.35 -11.33 8.99
N ALA A 417 -41.52 -12.65 9.15
CA ALA A 417 -42.78 -13.33 8.84
C ALA A 417 -43.90 -12.92 9.81
N ARG A 418 -43.58 -12.75 11.10
CA ARG A 418 -44.53 -12.30 12.14
C ARG A 418 -45.03 -10.87 11.91
N LEU A 419 -44.14 -9.98 11.43
CA LEU A 419 -44.46 -8.60 11.11
C LEU A 419 -45.21 -8.51 9.77
N ALA A 420 -44.80 -9.26 8.74
CA ALA A 420 -45.52 -9.34 7.47
C ALA A 420 -46.98 -9.83 7.62
N SER A 421 -47.28 -10.58 8.67
CA SER A 421 -48.65 -11.01 8.98
C SER A 421 -49.57 -9.86 9.44
N GLY A 422 -49.01 -8.68 9.78
CA GLY A 422 -49.74 -7.52 10.29
C GLY A 422 -50.39 -7.70 11.66
N ASN A 423 -50.11 -8.80 12.38
CA ASN A 423 -50.77 -9.14 13.65
C ASN A 423 -50.06 -8.55 14.87
N PHE A 424 -49.72 -7.27 14.83
CA PHE A 424 -49.04 -6.57 15.92
C PHE A 424 -49.54 -5.13 15.95
N ASP A 425 -49.38 -4.44 17.08
CA ASP A 425 -49.65 -3.00 17.17
C ASP A 425 -48.33 -2.23 17.26
N VAL A 426 -47.35 -2.77 17.98
CA VAL A 426 -45.99 -2.22 18.09
C VAL A 426 -44.98 -3.34 17.89
N PHE A 427 -43.83 -3.05 17.29
CA PHE A 427 -42.68 -3.95 17.35
C PHE A 427 -41.41 -3.26 17.83
N VAL A 428 -40.51 -4.04 18.42
CA VAL A 428 -39.14 -3.65 18.73
C VAL A 428 -38.23 -4.63 18.01
N ALA A 429 -37.52 -4.15 16.98
CA ALA A 429 -36.70 -5.00 16.14
C ALA A 429 -35.46 -4.25 15.65
N GLN A 430 -34.48 -5.01 15.17
CA GLN A 430 -33.34 -4.46 14.45
C GLN A 430 -33.76 -4.15 13.00
N MET A 431 -33.21 -3.05 12.46
CA MET A 431 -33.40 -2.59 11.09
C MET A 431 -32.04 -2.38 10.47
N ASP A 432 -31.77 -3.02 9.34
CA ASP A 432 -30.52 -2.84 8.61
C ASP A 432 -30.58 -1.60 7.72
N THR A 433 -29.44 -0.96 7.60
CA THR A 433 -29.17 0.23 6.78
C THR A 433 -28.00 -0.07 5.86
N THR A 434 -27.80 0.76 4.83
CA THR A 434 -26.59 0.70 3.99
C THR A 434 -25.95 2.09 3.93
N LEU A 435 -24.76 2.18 3.33
CA LEU A 435 -24.05 3.45 3.12
C LEU A 435 -24.86 4.42 2.25
N ASP A 436 -25.65 3.87 1.33
CA ASP A 436 -26.55 4.61 0.47
C ASP A 436 -27.99 4.58 1.04
N PRO A 437 -28.74 5.69 1.05
CA PRO A 437 -30.08 5.71 1.65
C PRO A 437 -31.18 5.02 0.82
N ALA A 438 -30.85 4.36 -0.29
CA ALA A 438 -31.78 3.58 -1.12
C ALA A 438 -32.64 2.57 -0.33
N PHE A 439 -32.09 1.99 0.74
CA PHE A 439 -32.84 1.04 1.59
C PHE A 439 -34.13 1.64 2.17
N LEU A 440 -34.23 2.97 2.29
CA LEU A 440 -35.44 3.65 2.78
C LEU A 440 -36.68 3.28 1.96
N SER A 441 -36.55 3.06 0.65
CA SER A 441 -37.66 2.64 -0.21
C SER A 441 -38.26 1.30 0.23
N ALA A 442 -37.45 0.36 0.72
CA ALA A 442 -37.95 -0.93 1.20
C ALA A 442 -38.79 -0.79 2.48
N TYR A 443 -38.48 0.18 3.35
CA TYR A 443 -39.13 0.37 4.65
C TYR A 443 -40.29 1.38 4.63
N TYR A 444 -40.23 2.41 3.78
CA TYR A 444 -41.15 3.56 3.85
C TYR A 444 -41.98 3.79 2.61
N HIS A 445 -41.63 3.21 1.45
CA HIS A 445 -42.53 3.25 0.29
C HIS A 445 -43.80 2.46 0.61
N SER A 446 -44.95 2.93 0.14
CA SER A 446 -46.25 2.28 0.42
C SER A 446 -46.35 0.84 -0.11
N THR A 447 -45.54 0.48 -1.10
CA THR A 447 -45.39 -0.89 -1.64
C THR A 447 -44.07 -1.58 -1.25
N GLY A 448 -43.29 -0.98 -0.36
CA GLY A 448 -42.01 -1.51 0.11
C GLY A 448 -42.17 -2.84 0.83
N GLY A 449 -41.28 -3.80 0.55
CA GLY A 449 -41.38 -5.17 1.08
C GLY A 449 -41.13 -5.30 2.59
N LEU A 450 -40.51 -4.28 3.21
CA LEU A 450 -40.22 -4.21 4.64
C LEU A 450 -41.08 -3.17 5.37
N ASN A 451 -42.04 -2.54 4.67
CA ASN A 451 -43.01 -1.61 5.25
C ASN A 451 -44.09 -2.38 6.04
N TYR A 452 -43.69 -3.04 7.12
CA TYR A 452 -44.60 -3.81 7.97
C TYR A 452 -45.59 -2.95 8.74
N VAL A 453 -45.24 -1.68 8.97
CA VAL A 453 -46.09 -0.71 9.67
C VAL A 453 -47.30 -0.28 8.82
N GLY A 454 -47.29 -0.52 7.51
CA GLY A 454 -48.38 -0.14 6.62
C GLY A 454 -48.45 1.36 6.36
N PHE A 455 -47.31 2.06 6.45
CA PHE A 455 -47.23 3.49 6.19
C PHE A 455 -47.52 3.79 4.71
N SER A 456 -48.30 4.82 4.42
CA SER A 456 -48.61 5.21 3.05
C SER A 456 -48.81 6.71 3.00
N ASP A 457 -47.89 7.40 2.33
CA ASP A 457 -47.95 8.83 2.06
C ASP A 457 -47.46 9.08 0.64
N ALA A 458 -48.30 9.71 -0.18
CA ALA A 458 -48.01 9.91 -1.59
C ALA A 458 -46.83 10.87 -1.85
N ALA A 459 -46.55 11.80 -0.92
CA ALA A 459 -45.41 12.69 -1.03
C ALA A 459 -44.11 11.97 -0.66
N VAL A 460 -44.14 11.08 0.34
CA VAL A 460 -43.01 10.20 0.66
C VAL A 460 -42.71 9.24 -0.48
N ASP A 461 -43.73 8.58 -1.04
CA ASP A 461 -43.58 7.71 -2.22
C ASP A 461 -42.93 8.47 -3.38
N SER A 462 -43.45 9.66 -3.71
CA SER A 462 -42.92 10.50 -4.79
C SER A 462 -41.46 10.93 -4.54
N ALA A 463 -41.10 11.23 -3.28
CA ALA A 463 -39.75 11.63 -2.93
C ALA A 463 -38.76 10.45 -2.99
N LEU A 464 -39.18 9.26 -2.54
CA LEU A 464 -38.41 8.02 -2.67
C LEU A 464 -38.17 7.66 -4.13
N GLU A 465 -39.22 7.66 -4.96
CA GLU A 465 -39.13 7.41 -6.40
C GLU A 465 -38.19 8.43 -7.09
N ALA A 466 -38.27 9.71 -6.71
CA ALA A 466 -37.38 10.73 -7.24
C ALA A 466 -35.92 10.55 -6.79
N ALA A 467 -35.68 10.12 -5.54
CA ALA A 467 -34.34 9.80 -5.04
C ALA A 467 -33.75 8.58 -5.73
N ASP A 468 -34.55 7.54 -5.95
CA ASP A 468 -34.14 6.30 -6.61
C ASP A 468 -33.84 6.51 -8.11
N ALA A 469 -34.46 7.52 -8.73
CA ALA A 469 -34.23 7.90 -10.13
C ALA A 469 -33.08 8.89 -10.35
N ALA A 470 -32.70 9.67 -9.33
CA ALA A 470 -31.80 10.81 -9.50
C ALA A 470 -30.33 10.42 -9.71
N LEU A 471 -29.76 10.80 -10.85
CA LEU A 471 -28.31 10.75 -11.11
C LEU A 471 -27.56 11.97 -10.55
N ASP A 472 -28.27 13.02 -10.15
CA ASP A 472 -27.68 14.19 -9.51
C ASP A 472 -27.72 14.06 -7.97
N MET A 473 -26.56 14.18 -7.35
CA MET A 473 -26.42 13.94 -5.90
C MET A 473 -27.17 14.97 -5.05
N VAL A 474 -27.25 16.22 -5.51
CA VAL A 474 -27.89 17.31 -4.75
C VAL A 474 -29.40 17.11 -4.67
N GLY A 475 -30.07 16.91 -5.81
CA GLY A 475 -31.50 16.63 -5.83
C GLY A 475 -31.85 15.33 -5.11
N ARG A 476 -30.99 14.31 -5.22
CA ARG A 476 -31.14 13.07 -4.44
C ARG A 476 -31.10 13.33 -2.93
N GLN A 477 -30.13 14.10 -2.43
CA GLN A 477 -30.03 14.49 -1.02
C GLN A 477 -31.26 15.28 -0.54
N GLU A 478 -31.79 16.19 -1.37
CA GLU A 478 -33.00 16.95 -1.04
C GLU A 478 -34.23 16.04 -0.87
N ASN A 479 -34.41 15.07 -1.75
CA ASN A 479 -35.50 14.09 -1.64
C ASN A 479 -35.37 13.19 -0.41
N ILE A 480 -34.18 12.66 -0.14
CA ILE A 480 -33.90 11.84 1.06
C ILE A 480 -34.12 12.65 2.36
N SER A 481 -33.79 13.93 2.36
CA SER A 481 -34.07 14.84 3.48
C SER A 481 -35.57 15.05 3.71
N ALA A 482 -36.35 15.18 2.63
CA ALA A 482 -37.80 15.29 2.69
C ALA A 482 -38.47 14.01 3.25
N VAL A 483 -38.01 12.84 2.82
CA VAL A 483 -38.45 11.53 3.36
C VAL A 483 -38.21 11.46 4.85
N GLN A 484 -36.98 11.75 5.29
CA GLN A 484 -36.63 11.80 6.72
C GLN A 484 -37.57 12.72 7.50
N GLN A 485 -37.84 13.92 6.99
CA GLN A 485 -38.71 14.89 7.67
C GLN A 485 -40.14 14.36 7.82
N ALA A 486 -40.74 13.85 6.74
CA ALA A 486 -42.13 13.43 6.70
C ALA A 486 -42.38 12.18 7.56
N VAL A 487 -41.53 11.16 7.42
CA VAL A 487 -41.64 9.91 8.19
C VAL A 487 -41.43 10.19 9.69
N MET A 488 -40.43 10.99 10.04
CA MET A 488 -40.18 11.34 11.44
C MET A 488 -41.25 12.27 12.01
N SER A 489 -42.03 13.02 11.23
CA SER A 489 -43.17 13.78 11.78
C SER A 489 -44.39 12.90 12.11
N GLU A 490 -44.57 11.81 11.37
CA GLU A 490 -45.70 10.88 11.53
C GLU A 490 -45.51 9.86 12.66
N GLY A 491 -44.26 9.70 13.12
CA GLY A 491 -43.91 8.85 14.24
C GLY A 491 -44.23 7.36 14.04
N VAL A 492 -44.06 6.85 12.81
CA VAL A 492 -44.45 5.47 12.44
C VAL A 492 -43.38 4.43 12.75
N LEU A 493 -42.11 4.78 12.57
CA LEU A 493 -40.97 3.92 12.87
C LEU A 493 -39.90 4.80 13.46
N ILE A 494 -39.56 4.54 14.72
CA ILE A 494 -38.71 5.40 15.53
C ILE A 494 -37.39 4.70 15.80
N PRO A 495 -36.29 5.13 15.17
CA PRO A 495 -34.96 4.73 15.57
C PRO A 495 -34.69 5.16 17.01
N VAL A 496 -34.18 4.24 17.83
CA VAL A 496 -33.87 4.52 19.23
C VAL A 496 -32.40 4.32 19.56
N LEU A 497 -31.74 3.33 18.93
CA LEU A 497 -30.32 3.07 19.07
C LEU A 497 -29.70 2.77 17.70
N HIS A 498 -28.43 3.11 17.56
CA HIS A 498 -27.58 2.73 16.45
C HIS A 498 -26.47 1.84 16.98
N PHE A 499 -26.24 0.68 16.37
CA PHE A 499 -25.22 -0.27 16.83
C PHE A 499 -23.86 0.09 16.24
N ASP A 500 -22.81 0.05 17.06
CA ASP A 500 -21.44 0.24 16.59
C ASP A 500 -20.97 -0.98 15.78
N ALA A 501 -20.25 -0.73 14.68
CA ALA A 501 -19.37 -1.71 14.07
C ALA A 501 -18.07 -1.76 14.87
N ILE A 502 -17.82 -2.90 15.53
CA ILE A 502 -16.66 -3.06 16.42
C ILE A 502 -15.67 -4.03 15.80
N HIS A 503 -14.45 -3.58 15.59
CA HIS A 503 -13.39 -4.39 15.00
C HIS A 503 -12.15 -4.44 15.90
N SER A 504 -11.39 -5.54 15.84
CA SER A 504 -10.20 -5.73 16.67
C SER A 504 -8.97 -6.02 15.84
N THR A 505 -7.88 -5.30 16.12
CA THR A 505 -6.56 -5.51 15.50
C THR A 505 -5.48 -5.72 16.56
N VAL A 506 -4.32 -6.27 16.16
CA VAL A 506 -3.13 -6.28 17.03
C VAL A 506 -2.59 -4.85 17.16
N ARG A 507 -2.53 -4.35 18.39
CA ARG A 507 -2.09 -2.99 18.71
C ARG A 507 -0.68 -2.71 18.19
N GLY A 508 -0.53 -1.59 17.48
CA GLY A 508 0.77 -1.06 17.05
C GLY A 508 1.52 -1.92 16.02
N THR A 509 0.85 -2.90 15.40
CA THR A 509 1.45 -3.71 14.33
C THR A 509 1.17 -3.11 12.96
N PHE A 510 -0.03 -2.55 12.77
CA PHE A 510 -0.47 -1.93 11.53
C PHE A 510 -1.08 -0.56 11.81
N ASP A 511 -0.73 0.42 10.97
CA ASP A 511 -1.23 1.79 11.01
C ASP A 511 -2.10 2.09 9.78
N ASP A 512 -2.76 3.26 9.78
CA ASP A 512 -3.58 3.79 8.69
C ASP A 512 -4.77 2.91 8.26
N TRP A 513 -5.50 2.38 9.24
CA TRP A 513 -6.84 1.83 9.01
C TRP A 513 -7.81 2.93 8.59
N THR A 514 -8.62 2.69 7.55
CA THR A 514 -9.62 3.66 7.09
C THR A 514 -10.93 3.45 7.85
N GLU A 515 -11.24 4.38 8.75
CA GLU A 515 -12.49 4.40 9.50
C GLU A 515 -13.63 5.00 8.67
N MET A 516 -14.74 4.26 8.56
CA MET A 516 -15.99 4.70 7.94
C MET A 516 -17.17 3.96 8.56
N PRO A 517 -18.43 4.35 8.30
CA PRO A 517 -19.56 3.56 8.76
C PRO A 517 -19.50 2.12 8.23
N GLY A 518 -19.86 1.16 9.06
CA GLY A 518 -19.59 -0.27 8.83
C GLY A 518 -18.21 -0.74 9.31
N GLY A 519 -17.32 0.18 9.70
CA GLY A 519 -16.05 -0.12 10.35
C GLY A 519 -14.84 -0.18 9.41
N ILE A 520 -13.71 -0.63 9.97
CA ILE A 520 -12.40 -0.63 9.29
C ILE A 520 -12.20 -1.78 8.28
N ASN A 521 -13.08 -2.80 8.24
CA ASN A 521 -13.00 -3.85 7.22
C ASN A 521 -13.64 -3.37 5.91
N ASN A 522 -12.90 -2.57 5.15
CA ASN A 522 -13.37 -2.00 3.90
C ASN A 522 -12.22 -1.89 2.88
N PHE A 523 -12.58 -1.68 1.62
CA PHE A 523 -11.63 -1.54 0.50
C PHE A 523 -10.47 -0.58 0.79
N TRP A 524 -10.75 0.59 1.38
CA TRP A 524 -9.76 1.64 1.59
C TRP A 524 -8.73 1.28 2.65
N SER A 525 -9.13 0.54 3.69
CA SER A 525 -8.17 -0.01 4.65
C SER A 525 -7.16 -0.91 3.96
N TYR A 526 -7.58 -1.81 3.06
CA TYR A 526 -6.64 -2.66 2.34
C TYR A 526 -5.70 -1.89 1.39
N MET A 527 -6.07 -0.68 0.98
CA MET A 527 -5.20 0.19 0.17
C MET A 527 -4.16 0.95 0.99
N THR A 528 -4.44 1.23 2.26
CA THR A 528 -3.69 2.20 3.09
C THR A 528 -3.00 1.58 4.29
N VAL A 529 -3.50 0.43 4.78
CA VAL A 529 -2.93 -0.27 5.90
C VAL A 529 -1.52 -0.74 5.56
N HIS A 530 -0.60 -0.57 6.50
CA HIS A 530 0.79 -0.97 6.35
C HIS A 530 1.40 -1.26 7.72
N LYS A 531 2.55 -1.94 7.74
CA LYS A 531 3.24 -2.22 9.01
C LYS A 531 3.68 -0.91 9.67
N ALA A 532 3.33 -0.78 10.95
CA ALA A 532 3.67 0.39 11.75
C ALA A 532 5.18 0.68 11.71
N GLN A 533 5.52 1.96 11.54
CA GLN A 533 6.91 2.38 11.45
C GLN A 533 7.54 2.45 12.83
N VAL A 534 8.60 1.67 13.06
CA VAL A 534 9.32 1.64 14.35
C VAL A 534 10.47 2.64 14.42
N GLY A 535 10.85 3.26 13.30
CA GLY A 535 11.90 4.29 13.23
C GLY A 535 12.53 4.44 11.86
N SER A 536 13.73 5.04 11.82
CA SER A 536 14.55 5.19 10.60
C SER A 536 15.82 4.35 10.68
N LEU A 537 16.31 3.91 9.53
CA LEU A 537 17.64 3.31 9.40
C LEU A 537 18.73 4.40 9.42
N ASP A 538 19.90 4.07 9.97
CA ASP A 538 21.18 4.77 9.76
C ASP A 538 22.10 3.80 9.01
N ALA A 539 22.27 4.04 7.71
CA ALA A 539 23.10 3.25 6.84
C ALA A 539 24.49 3.88 6.70
N ARG A 540 25.51 3.02 6.67
CA ARG A 540 26.91 3.41 6.46
C ARG A 540 27.53 2.53 5.41
N VAL A 541 28.27 3.13 4.49
CA VAL A 541 28.95 2.40 3.40
C VAL A 541 30.43 2.76 3.35
N SER A 542 31.25 1.74 3.14
CA SER A 542 32.66 1.87 2.79
C SER A 542 33.01 0.89 1.67
N VAL A 543 34.06 1.20 0.91
CA VAL A 543 34.50 0.39 -0.22
C VAL A 543 35.97 0.01 -0.08
N VAL A 544 36.28 -1.25 -0.39
CA VAL A 544 37.63 -1.80 -0.29
C VAL A 544 37.94 -2.59 -1.57
N PRO A 545 39.00 -2.23 -2.32
CA PRO A 545 39.86 -1.06 -2.13
C PRO A 545 39.17 0.26 -2.53
N VAL A 546 39.64 1.39 -1.98
CA VAL A 546 39.15 2.75 -2.33
C VAL A 546 39.61 3.22 -3.73
N SER A 547 40.50 2.46 -4.38
CA SER A 547 40.86 2.66 -5.78
C SER A 547 41.01 1.33 -6.50
N ALA A 548 40.42 1.23 -7.69
CA ALA A 548 40.46 0.05 -8.54
C ALA A 548 40.65 0.44 -10.01
N THR A 549 41.15 -0.49 -10.83
CA THR A 549 41.14 -0.34 -12.30
C THR A 549 39.76 -0.71 -12.85
N SER A 550 39.37 -0.18 -14.00
CA SER A 550 38.17 -0.61 -14.75
C SER A 550 38.12 -2.14 -14.82
N GLY A 551 37.00 -2.75 -14.39
CA GLY A 551 36.83 -4.20 -14.33
C GLY A 551 37.44 -4.89 -13.10
N GLY A 552 38.12 -4.16 -12.22
CA GLY A 552 38.68 -4.67 -10.97
C GLY A 552 37.61 -4.95 -9.92
N SER A 553 37.85 -5.92 -9.04
CA SER A 553 36.91 -6.26 -7.97
C SER A 553 36.96 -5.25 -6.83
N VAL A 554 35.79 -4.75 -6.42
CA VAL A 554 35.59 -3.85 -5.28
C VAL A 554 34.55 -4.48 -4.36
N THR A 555 34.78 -4.45 -3.05
CA THR A 555 33.81 -4.88 -2.05
C THR A 555 33.19 -3.68 -1.36
N ALA A 556 31.86 -3.58 -1.37
CA ALA A 556 31.10 -2.66 -0.55
C ALA A 556 30.79 -3.32 0.80
N LEU A 557 31.19 -2.66 1.88
CA LEU A 557 30.86 -3.01 3.26
C LEU A 557 29.80 -2.03 3.75
N VAL A 558 28.60 -2.54 4.00
CA VAL A 558 27.44 -1.75 4.45
C VAL A 558 27.08 -2.17 5.86
N THR A 559 26.79 -1.21 6.73
CA THR A 559 26.27 -1.41 8.09
C THR A 559 24.98 -0.61 8.24
N THR A 560 23.96 -1.20 8.85
CA THR A 560 22.65 -0.59 9.08
C THR A 560 22.27 -0.74 10.55
N VAL A 561 21.99 0.37 11.21
CA VAL A 561 21.52 0.42 12.60
C VAL A 561 20.20 1.19 12.68
N ASP A 562 19.46 1.04 13.77
CA ASP A 562 18.30 1.88 14.07
C ASP A 562 18.74 3.24 14.68
N GLN A 563 17.78 4.11 14.97
CA GLN A 563 18.04 5.42 15.59
C GLN A 563 18.70 5.34 16.99
N LEU A 564 18.62 4.18 17.66
CA LEU A 564 19.25 3.92 18.96
C LEU A 564 20.64 3.29 18.81
N GLY A 565 21.09 3.02 17.58
CA GLY A 565 22.37 2.41 17.25
C GLY A 565 22.38 0.88 17.34
N ALA A 566 21.23 0.23 17.48
CA ALA A 566 21.15 -1.22 17.48
C ALA A 566 21.19 -1.78 16.04
N PRO A 567 21.93 -2.87 15.78
CA PRO A 567 22.04 -3.45 14.44
C PRO A 567 20.70 -3.98 13.94
N VAL A 568 20.37 -3.67 12.68
CA VAL A 568 19.12 -4.11 12.04
C VAL A 568 19.43 -5.16 10.97
N ALA A 569 18.98 -6.39 11.22
CA ALA A 569 19.11 -7.51 10.29
C ALA A 569 18.09 -7.43 9.14
N ASP A 570 18.30 -8.22 8.08
CA ASP A 570 17.37 -8.38 6.95
C ASP A 570 16.99 -7.06 6.27
N VAL A 571 17.91 -6.08 6.29
CA VAL A 571 17.76 -4.83 5.54
C VAL A 571 18.18 -5.09 4.10
N SER A 572 17.30 -4.81 3.15
CA SER A 572 17.61 -4.87 1.72
C SER A 572 18.49 -3.69 1.33
N VAL A 573 19.64 -3.99 0.73
CA VAL A 573 20.61 -2.96 0.33
C VAL A 573 20.88 -3.08 -1.17
N ARG A 574 20.72 -1.95 -1.88
CA ARG A 574 21.18 -1.77 -3.26
C ARG A 574 22.41 -0.88 -3.25
N VAL A 575 23.48 -1.34 -3.87
CA VAL A 575 24.72 -0.57 -4.04
C VAL A 575 24.77 -0.04 -5.46
N LEU A 576 24.86 1.28 -5.60
CA LEU A 576 24.94 1.98 -6.86
C LEU A 576 26.34 2.59 -7.01
N ALA A 577 26.91 2.49 -8.21
CA ALA A 577 28.13 3.20 -8.57
C ALA A 577 27.90 3.96 -9.88
N GLY A 578 28.17 5.27 -9.88
CA GLY A 578 27.91 6.12 -11.06
C GLY A 578 26.44 6.21 -11.44
N GLY A 579 25.52 5.98 -10.50
CA GLY A 579 24.07 6.04 -10.70
C GLY A 579 23.40 4.73 -11.18
N SER A 580 24.16 3.65 -11.38
CA SER A 580 23.63 2.32 -11.73
C SER A 580 23.84 1.33 -10.60
N VAL A 581 22.87 0.41 -10.38
CA VAL A 581 23.02 -0.68 -9.41
C VAL A 581 24.12 -1.63 -9.87
N VAL A 582 25.12 -1.82 -9.02
CA VAL A 582 26.27 -2.71 -9.27
C VAL A 582 26.26 -3.96 -8.40
N ALA A 583 25.54 -3.92 -7.28
CA ALA A 583 25.36 -5.06 -6.37
C ALA A 583 24.10 -4.86 -5.49
N SER A 584 23.59 -5.96 -4.94
CA SER A 584 22.53 -5.93 -3.92
C SER A 584 22.66 -7.12 -2.97
N GLY A 585 22.01 -7.04 -1.81
CA GLY A 585 21.95 -8.12 -0.82
C GLY A 585 21.18 -7.70 0.42
N THR A 586 21.12 -8.58 1.43
CA THR A 586 20.48 -8.30 2.72
C THR A 586 21.50 -8.32 3.86
N THR A 587 21.28 -7.50 4.89
CA THR A 587 22.13 -7.51 6.08
C THR A 587 21.90 -8.76 6.93
N GLY A 588 22.97 -9.31 7.53
CA GLY A 588 22.85 -10.40 8.50
C GLY A 588 22.43 -9.92 9.89
N ALA A 589 22.40 -10.82 10.88
CA ALA A 589 22.01 -10.53 12.27
C ALA A 589 22.81 -9.38 12.94
N ALA A 590 24.04 -9.10 12.47
CA ALA A 590 24.87 -8.00 12.95
C ALA A 590 24.59 -6.66 12.25
N GLY A 591 23.57 -6.59 11.39
CA GLY A 591 23.26 -5.39 10.60
C GLY A 591 24.29 -5.07 9.51
N THR A 592 25.05 -6.07 9.05
CA THR A 592 26.13 -5.87 8.08
C THR A 592 25.89 -6.65 6.79
N LEU A 593 26.25 -6.05 5.65
CA LEU A 593 26.33 -6.67 4.34
C LEU A 593 27.74 -6.45 3.75
N SER A 594 28.30 -7.50 3.16
CA SER A 594 29.54 -7.43 2.39
C SER A 594 29.28 -8.00 1.00
N VAL A 595 29.33 -7.14 -0.03
CA VAL A 595 29.03 -7.54 -1.41
C VAL A 595 30.09 -7.01 -2.38
N SER A 596 30.55 -7.88 -3.28
CA SER A 596 31.56 -7.52 -4.29
C SER A 596 30.92 -7.18 -5.62
N PHE A 597 31.46 -6.18 -6.31
CA PHE A 597 31.08 -5.76 -7.66
C PHE A 597 32.32 -5.47 -8.50
N SER A 598 32.13 -5.32 -9.81
CA SER A 598 33.18 -4.95 -10.75
C SER A 598 33.19 -3.43 -10.96
N ALA A 599 34.36 -2.80 -10.82
CA ALA A 599 34.51 -1.35 -11.00
C ALA A 599 34.08 -0.94 -12.43
N PRO A 600 33.19 0.05 -12.59
CA PRO A 600 32.70 0.44 -13.92
C PRO A 600 33.81 0.92 -14.85
N THR A 601 33.62 0.74 -16.16
CA THR A 601 34.63 1.13 -17.15
C THR A 601 34.70 2.65 -17.30
N VAL A 602 35.88 3.22 -17.07
CA VAL A 602 36.16 4.66 -17.25
C VAL A 602 37.25 4.90 -18.29
N ALA A 603 37.15 6.00 -19.04
CA ALA A 603 38.12 6.41 -20.05
C ALA A 603 39.34 7.15 -19.47
N GLY A 604 39.20 7.72 -18.27
CA GLY A 604 40.24 8.42 -17.53
C GLY A 604 40.12 8.12 -16.04
N THR A 605 41.06 8.61 -15.22
CA THR A 605 40.94 8.45 -13.77
C THR A 605 39.75 9.28 -13.29
N THR A 606 38.75 8.62 -12.71
CA THR A 606 37.49 9.23 -12.32
C THR A 606 37.16 8.87 -10.88
N ASP A 607 36.90 9.89 -10.06
CA ASP A 607 36.30 9.69 -8.74
C ASP A 607 34.79 9.46 -8.91
N MET A 608 34.32 8.35 -8.36
CA MET A 608 32.97 7.86 -8.52
C MET A 608 32.28 7.79 -7.17
N SER A 609 31.07 8.32 -7.11
CA SER A 609 30.18 8.14 -5.96
C SER A 609 29.65 6.70 -5.93
N VAL A 610 29.75 6.09 -4.74
CA VAL A 610 29.15 4.80 -4.41
C VAL A 610 28.08 5.06 -3.35
N VAL A 611 26.83 4.72 -3.68
CA VAL A 611 25.66 4.94 -2.83
C VAL A 611 25.12 3.58 -2.39
N ALA A 612 24.88 3.40 -1.09
CA ALA A 612 24.11 2.28 -0.58
C ALA A 612 22.71 2.79 -0.19
N GLU A 613 21.68 2.29 -0.86
CA GLU A 613 20.28 2.51 -0.54
C GLU A 613 19.81 1.33 0.33
N ALA A 614 19.41 1.62 1.57
CA ALA A 614 18.98 0.61 2.55
C ALA A 614 17.47 0.74 2.83
N THR A 615 16.71 -0.34 2.58
CA THR A 615 15.25 -0.40 2.75
C THR A 615 14.85 -1.57 3.64
N LYS A 616 13.83 -1.36 4.48
CA LYS A 616 13.20 -2.42 5.27
C LYS A 616 11.77 -2.03 5.61
N THR A 617 10.82 -2.94 5.41
CA THR A 617 9.42 -2.73 5.84
C THR A 617 9.34 -2.41 7.33
N GLY A 618 8.58 -1.38 7.68
CA GLY A 618 8.46 -0.84 9.05
C GLY A 618 9.59 0.11 9.45
N TYR A 619 10.54 0.43 8.56
CA TYR A 619 11.58 1.43 8.80
C TYR A 619 11.69 2.42 7.65
N VAL A 620 11.73 3.72 7.96
CA VAL A 620 12.15 4.73 6.99
C VAL A 620 13.59 4.41 6.57
N GLY A 621 13.79 4.17 5.27
CA GLY A 621 15.07 3.82 4.68
C GLY A 621 16.07 4.97 4.68
N ASP A 622 17.33 4.64 4.35
CA ASP A 622 18.43 5.60 4.35
C ASP A 622 19.39 5.40 3.16
N ARG A 623 20.13 6.46 2.83
CA ARG A 623 21.10 6.50 1.74
C ARG A 623 22.47 6.91 2.26
N ALA A 624 23.38 5.95 2.29
CA ALA A 624 24.78 6.19 2.63
C ALA A 624 25.60 6.45 1.37
N THR A 625 26.50 7.43 1.38
CA THR A 625 27.37 7.73 0.24
C THR A 625 28.84 7.67 0.62
N THR A 626 29.65 7.09 -0.25
CA THR A 626 31.12 7.12 -0.20
C THR A 626 31.70 7.32 -1.60
N SER A 627 33.01 7.42 -1.72
CA SER A 627 33.69 7.63 -3.02
C SER A 627 34.79 6.61 -3.26
N MET A 628 34.98 6.23 -4.51
CA MET A 628 36.14 5.44 -4.95
C MET A 628 36.77 6.05 -6.20
N THR A 629 38.08 5.85 -6.37
CA THR A 629 38.80 6.29 -7.57
C THR A 629 38.95 5.13 -8.55
N VAL A 630 38.28 5.22 -9.71
CA VAL A 630 38.43 4.24 -10.79
C VAL A 630 39.48 4.71 -11.78
N ARG A 631 40.47 3.87 -12.07
CA ARG A 631 41.52 4.14 -13.07
C ARG A 631 41.22 3.37 -14.36
N PRO A 632 41.53 3.92 -15.54
CA PRO A 632 41.38 3.19 -16.79
C PRO A 632 42.27 1.94 -16.78
N ALA A 633 41.80 0.84 -17.36
CA ALA A 633 42.65 -0.31 -17.64
C ALA A 633 43.62 0.06 -18.78
N LEU A 634 44.91 0.20 -18.47
CA LEU A 634 45.94 0.45 -19.49
C LEU A 634 46.35 -0.88 -20.13
N GLY A 635 46.48 -0.92 -21.46
CA GLY A 635 47.09 -2.06 -22.14
C GLY A 635 48.60 -2.13 -21.86
N THR A 636 49.25 -3.28 -22.07
CA THR A 636 50.72 -3.38 -22.01
C THR A 636 51.31 -3.35 -23.41
N LEU A 637 52.32 -2.52 -23.66
CA LEU A 637 53.14 -2.66 -24.87
C LEU A 637 54.12 -3.84 -24.70
N VAL A 638 54.44 -4.49 -25.82
CA VAL A 638 55.51 -5.48 -25.96
C VAL A 638 56.43 -4.99 -27.06
N VAL A 639 57.66 -4.62 -26.72
CA VAL A 639 58.65 -4.05 -27.64
C VAL A 639 59.71 -5.09 -27.97
N THR A 640 59.78 -5.48 -29.24
CA THR A 640 60.86 -6.34 -29.74
C THR A 640 61.74 -5.55 -30.69
N VAL A 641 63.05 -5.62 -30.49
CA VAL A 641 64.03 -4.99 -31.38
C VAL A 641 64.80 -6.09 -32.09
N ALA A 642 64.80 -6.05 -33.42
CA ALA A 642 65.55 -6.96 -34.25
C ALA A 642 66.47 -6.18 -35.20
N SER A 643 67.61 -6.79 -35.52
CA SER A 643 68.47 -6.36 -36.62
C SER A 643 68.39 -7.41 -37.72
N ASP A 644 68.38 -6.97 -38.98
CA ASP A 644 68.47 -7.87 -40.14
C ASP A 644 69.87 -8.51 -40.30
N GLN A 645 70.90 -7.86 -39.77
CA GLN A 645 72.28 -8.32 -39.77
C GLN A 645 72.81 -8.47 -38.33
N VAL A 646 73.43 -9.61 -38.02
CA VAL A 646 74.11 -9.84 -36.73
C VAL A 646 75.50 -9.19 -36.73
N SER A 647 76.11 -9.06 -37.91
CA SER A 647 77.36 -8.34 -38.11
C SER A 647 77.38 -7.55 -39.42
N ILE A 648 78.00 -6.37 -39.43
CA ILE A 648 78.18 -5.52 -40.61
C ILE A 648 79.66 -5.30 -40.93
N GLY A 649 80.00 -5.29 -42.22
CA GLY A 649 81.33 -4.95 -42.72
C GLY A 649 81.54 -3.44 -42.92
N PRO A 650 82.74 -3.01 -43.36
CA PRO A 650 82.99 -1.63 -43.74
C PRO A 650 82.09 -1.25 -44.93
N ASP A 651 81.37 -0.13 -44.82
CA ASP A 651 80.37 0.37 -45.78
C ASP A 651 79.03 -0.38 -45.83
N ASP A 652 78.84 -1.42 -45.01
CA ASP A 652 77.54 -2.09 -44.84
C ASP A 652 76.68 -1.42 -43.76
N SER A 653 75.37 -1.59 -43.87
CA SER A 653 74.41 -1.05 -42.90
C SER A 653 73.44 -2.12 -42.42
N ALA A 654 73.02 -2.05 -41.16
CA ALA A 654 71.99 -2.93 -40.61
C ALA A 654 70.64 -2.20 -40.49
N THR A 655 69.56 -2.82 -40.90
CA THR A 655 68.20 -2.35 -40.65
C THR A 655 67.75 -2.81 -39.26
N ILE A 656 67.57 -1.85 -38.35
CA ILE A 656 66.97 -2.07 -37.03
C ILE A 656 65.46 -1.93 -37.15
N THR A 657 64.73 -2.99 -36.82
CA THR A 657 63.27 -3.03 -36.78
C THR A 657 62.80 -3.12 -35.33
N VAL A 658 62.12 -2.07 -34.87
CA VAL A 658 61.38 -2.07 -33.60
C VAL A 658 59.94 -2.46 -33.90
N THR A 659 59.48 -3.56 -33.30
CA THR A 659 58.08 -4.02 -33.39
C THR A 659 57.41 -3.79 -32.05
N VAL A 660 56.31 -3.05 -32.05
CA VAL A 660 55.49 -2.75 -30.87
C VAL A 660 54.13 -3.44 -31.04
N LYS A 661 53.83 -4.35 -30.12
CA LYS A 661 52.56 -5.06 -30.03
C LYS A 661 51.88 -4.77 -28.70
N ASP A 662 50.59 -5.07 -28.59
CA ASP A 662 49.91 -5.11 -27.30
C ASP A 662 50.11 -6.48 -26.62
N GLY A 663 49.62 -6.62 -25.38
CA GLY A 663 49.66 -7.89 -24.63
C GLY A 663 48.92 -9.06 -25.30
N ALA A 664 48.08 -8.80 -26.31
CA ALA A 664 47.40 -9.82 -27.13
C ALA A 664 48.12 -10.09 -28.47
N ALA A 665 49.36 -9.59 -28.63
CA ALA A 665 50.20 -9.70 -29.82
C ALA A 665 49.65 -8.99 -31.07
N VAL A 666 48.72 -8.05 -30.92
CA VAL A 666 48.19 -7.21 -32.01
C VAL A 666 49.14 -6.03 -32.24
N ALA A 667 49.36 -5.67 -33.49
CA ALA A 667 50.25 -4.56 -33.87
C ALA A 667 49.74 -3.22 -33.36
N VAL A 668 50.59 -2.45 -32.66
CA VAL A 668 50.23 -1.14 -32.11
C VAL A 668 50.77 -0.03 -33.01
N SER A 669 49.88 0.59 -33.80
CA SER A 669 50.22 1.72 -34.66
C SER A 669 50.31 3.05 -33.89
N GLY A 670 51.19 3.96 -34.31
CA GLY A 670 51.35 5.29 -33.73
C GLY A 670 51.99 5.33 -32.34
N ALA A 671 52.66 4.25 -31.91
CA ALA A 671 53.46 4.27 -30.68
C ALA A 671 54.75 5.05 -30.91
N ALA A 672 55.10 5.96 -29.99
CA ALA A 672 56.33 6.75 -30.05
C ALA A 672 57.52 5.91 -29.59
N VAL A 673 58.48 5.71 -30.48
CA VAL A 673 59.69 4.90 -30.27
C VAL A 673 60.90 5.82 -30.11
N SER A 674 61.72 5.58 -29.10
CA SER A 674 63.02 6.23 -28.88
C SER A 674 64.11 5.17 -28.79
N LEU A 675 65.20 5.36 -29.51
CA LEU A 675 66.34 4.46 -29.58
C LEU A 675 67.59 5.11 -28.97
N GLN A 676 68.34 4.32 -28.22
CA GLN A 676 69.63 4.69 -27.69
C GLN A 676 70.70 3.72 -28.23
N LEU A 677 71.71 4.28 -28.89
CA LEU A 677 72.85 3.52 -29.40
C LEU A 677 74.02 3.63 -28.41
N SER A 678 74.56 2.48 -28.02
CA SER A 678 75.76 2.37 -27.18
C SER A 678 76.89 1.71 -27.98
N GLY A 679 77.99 2.44 -28.20
CA GLY A 679 79.16 2.03 -28.99
C GLY A 679 79.75 3.26 -29.71
N ARG A 680 81.08 3.44 -29.71
CA ARG A 680 81.70 4.60 -30.35
C ARG A 680 81.87 4.34 -31.86
N GLY A 681 81.47 5.31 -32.70
CA GLY A 681 81.66 5.26 -34.16
C GLY A 681 80.50 4.69 -34.97
N GLY A 682 79.30 4.56 -34.38
CA GLY A 682 78.08 4.20 -35.09
C GLY A 682 77.03 5.31 -35.01
N GLU A 683 76.17 5.40 -36.02
CA GLU A 683 75.09 6.36 -36.12
C GLU A 683 73.78 5.67 -36.54
N LEU A 684 72.66 6.08 -35.92
CA LEU A 684 71.32 5.68 -36.36
C LEU A 684 70.74 6.78 -37.23
N ALA A 685 70.27 6.43 -38.43
CA ALA A 685 69.62 7.38 -39.34
C ALA A 685 68.43 8.12 -38.70
N ALA A 686 67.70 7.46 -37.80
CA ALA A 686 66.71 8.08 -36.93
C ALA A 686 66.74 7.44 -35.52
N SER A 687 66.96 8.24 -34.50
CA SER A 687 66.93 7.80 -33.09
C SER A 687 65.55 7.91 -32.43
N LYS A 688 64.55 8.48 -33.13
CA LYS A 688 63.16 8.59 -32.67
C LYS A 688 62.20 8.47 -33.85
N GLY A 689 60.99 7.96 -33.61
CA GLY A 689 59.91 7.95 -34.59
C GLY A 689 58.61 7.34 -34.06
N THR A 690 57.68 7.01 -34.95
CA THR A 690 56.38 6.41 -34.59
C THR A 690 56.15 5.13 -35.38
N THR A 691 55.51 4.13 -34.78
CA THR A 691 55.19 2.88 -35.50
C THR A 691 54.13 3.08 -36.59
N GLY A 692 54.31 2.39 -37.73
CA GLY A 692 53.33 2.35 -38.83
C GLY A 692 52.09 1.50 -38.52
N SER A 693 51.22 1.28 -39.51
CA SER A 693 50.00 0.45 -39.34
C SER A 693 50.29 -1.01 -38.97
N GLY A 694 51.46 -1.53 -39.35
CA GLY A 694 51.95 -2.85 -38.96
C GLY A 694 52.64 -2.93 -37.60
N GLY A 695 52.63 -1.84 -36.80
CA GLY A 695 53.23 -1.81 -35.47
C GLY A 695 54.76 -1.75 -35.48
N THR A 696 55.38 -1.40 -36.60
CA THR A 696 56.84 -1.37 -36.75
C THR A 696 57.39 0.02 -36.98
N PHE A 697 58.59 0.27 -36.46
CA PHE A 697 59.44 1.42 -36.76
C PHE A 697 60.80 0.90 -37.21
N THR A 698 61.30 1.35 -38.37
CA THR A 698 62.58 0.92 -38.92
C THR A 698 63.57 2.08 -39.02
N THR A 699 64.83 1.83 -38.70
CA THR A 699 65.94 2.76 -38.92
C THR A 699 67.18 2.00 -39.33
N THR A 700 68.10 2.67 -40.01
CA THR A 700 69.38 2.09 -40.43
C THR A 700 70.48 2.45 -39.43
N LEU A 701 71.27 1.46 -39.04
CA LEU A 701 72.53 1.62 -38.32
C LEU A 701 73.69 1.59 -39.33
N THR A 702 74.49 2.64 -39.34
CA THR A 702 75.78 2.70 -40.05
C THR A 702 76.90 2.81 -39.03
N ALA A 703 78.06 2.22 -39.30
CA ALA A 703 79.22 2.29 -38.43
C ALA A 703 80.52 2.47 -39.20
N ASP A 704 81.36 3.41 -38.76
CA ASP A 704 82.71 3.64 -39.25
C ASP A 704 83.69 3.43 -38.07
N VAL A 705 84.21 2.20 -37.95
CA VAL A 705 85.04 1.80 -36.80
C VAL A 705 86.24 0.94 -37.20
N GLY A 706 87.40 1.28 -36.62
CA GLY A 706 88.71 0.70 -36.95
C GLY A 706 89.13 -0.56 -36.19
N VAL A 707 88.29 -1.16 -35.35
CA VAL A 707 88.49 -2.48 -34.72
C VAL A 707 87.16 -3.01 -34.16
N ARG A 708 87.02 -4.34 -34.02
CA ARG A 708 85.80 -5.07 -33.62
C ARG A 708 84.98 -4.34 -32.53
N THR A 709 83.85 -3.74 -32.90
CA THR A 709 83.01 -2.93 -31.99
C THR A 709 81.59 -3.50 -31.94
N LEU A 710 81.08 -3.71 -30.72
CA LEU A 710 79.71 -4.15 -30.48
C LEU A 710 78.82 -2.92 -30.25
N PHE A 711 77.79 -2.76 -31.07
CA PHE A 711 76.76 -1.75 -30.90
C PHE A 711 75.55 -2.36 -30.22
N ARG A 712 75.16 -1.82 -29.06
CA ARG A 712 73.91 -2.16 -28.39
C ARG A 712 72.87 -1.10 -28.69
N ILE A 713 71.68 -1.52 -29.10
CA ILE A 713 70.56 -0.64 -29.42
C ILE A 713 69.43 -0.96 -28.45
N ASP A 714 69.11 -0.02 -27.58
CA ASP A 714 67.98 -0.11 -26.66
C ASP A 714 66.84 0.77 -27.19
N ALA A 715 65.65 0.20 -27.35
CA ALA A 715 64.44 0.90 -27.79
C ALA A 715 63.46 0.99 -26.63
N THR A 716 62.84 2.15 -26.44
CA THR A 716 61.68 2.35 -25.55
C THR A 716 60.51 2.81 -26.39
N ALA A 717 59.33 2.20 -26.21
CA ALA A 717 58.10 2.65 -26.86
C ALA A 717 57.08 3.14 -25.83
N SER A 718 56.39 4.23 -26.16
CA SER A 718 55.32 4.82 -25.35
C SER A 718 54.08 5.11 -26.18
N LYS A 719 52.88 4.91 -25.61
CA LYS A 719 51.61 5.27 -26.26
C LYS A 719 50.54 5.56 -25.20
N ALA A 720 49.80 6.65 -25.39
CA ALA A 720 48.66 6.96 -24.53
C ALA A 720 47.66 5.80 -24.51
N GLY A 721 47.25 5.37 -23.30
CA GLY A 721 46.39 4.20 -23.09
C GLY A 721 47.15 2.88 -22.88
N PHE A 722 48.50 2.88 -22.92
CA PHE A 722 49.33 1.72 -22.65
C PHE A 722 50.45 2.02 -21.64
N THR A 723 50.97 0.99 -20.97
CA THR A 723 52.24 1.06 -20.24
C THR A 723 53.42 0.94 -21.20
N ASP A 724 54.42 1.80 -21.02
CA ASP A 724 55.66 1.78 -21.81
C ASP A 724 56.41 0.46 -21.63
N ASP A 725 57.13 0.03 -22.66
CA ASP A 725 57.99 -1.15 -22.64
C ASP A 725 59.28 -0.90 -23.44
N SER A 726 60.30 -1.72 -23.20
CA SER A 726 61.61 -1.58 -23.83
C SER A 726 62.17 -2.92 -24.29
N GLY A 727 62.88 -2.89 -25.42
CA GLY A 727 63.60 -4.04 -25.96
C GLY A 727 64.99 -3.64 -26.41
N SER A 728 65.87 -4.61 -26.62
CA SER A 728 67.24 -4.33 -27.08
C SER A 728 67.74 -5.35 -28.07
N THR A 729 68.64 -4.94 -28.97
CA THR A 729 69.40 -5.82 -29.84
C THR A 729 70.87 -5.41 -29.87
N SER A 730 71.72 -6.23 -30.48
CA SER A 730 73.14 -5.90 -30.66
C SER A 730 73.63 -6.29 -32.04
N VAL A 731 74.48 -5.45 -32.63
CA VAL A 731 75.08 -5.63 -33.96
C VAL A 731 76.58 -5.47 -33.84
N LEU A 732 77.34 -6.39 -34.42
CA LEU A 732 78.81 -6.42 -34.36
C LEU A 732 79.45 -5.89 -35.65
N ALA A 733 80.39 -4.95 -35.58
CA ALA A 733 81.13 -4.47 -36.76
C ALA A 733 82.54 -5.11 -36.84
N GLU A 734 82.92 -5.69 -37.99
CA GLU A 734 84.21 -6.40 -38.22
C GLU A 734 84.90 -6.04 -39.57
N GLN A 735 86.24 -6.15 -39.67
CA GLN A 735 87.05 -5.82 -40.88
C GLN A 735 87.70 -7.07 -41.54
N ARG A 736 87.99 -7.02 -42.87
CA ARG A 736 88.64 -8.08 -43.67
C ARG A 736 90.06 -8.45 -43.20
N VAL A 737 90.34 -9.75 -43.05
CA VAL A 737 91.68 -10.32 -42.81
C VAL A 737 92.26 -10.90 -44.11
N GLY A 738 93.53 -10.61 -44.44
CA GLY A 738 94.21 -11.16 -45.62
C GLY A 738 95.71 -11.44 -45.45
N ALA A 739 96.07 -12.72 -45.65
CA ALA A 739 97.35 -13.34 -46.06
C ALA A 739 98.62 -13.35 -45.16
N VAL A 740 99.38 -14.45 -45.28
CA VAL A 740 100.31 -15.12 -44.32
C VAL A 740 101.82 -14.86 -44.60
N GLU A 741 102.62 -14.70 -43.50
CA GLU A 741 104.06 -14.96 -43.15
C GLU A 741 105.21 -15.17 -44.22
N PRO A 742 106.55 -15.20 -43.89
CA PRO A 742 107.29 -15.29 -42.59
C PRO A 742 108.62 -14.46 -42.43
N ARG A 743 109.17 -14.35 -41.20
CA ARG A 743 110.58 -14.68 -40.80
C ARG A 743 110.94 -14.24 -39.35
N ALA A 744 111.73 -15.09 -38.70
CA ALA A 744 112.16 -15.10 -37.29
C ALA A 744 113.46 -14.29 -36.98
N PRO A 745 114.15 -14.49 -35.83
CA PRO A 745 114.00 -13.93 -34.47
C PRO A 745 115.19 -13.00 -34.10
N PRO A 746 115.30 -12.44 -32.86
CA PRO A 746 116.22 -13.08 -31.88
C PRO A 746 115.95 -12.84 -30.35
N PHE A 747 116.35 -13.85 -29.56
CA PHE A 747 117.15 -13.87 -28.31
C PHE A 747 116.83 -13.00 -27.05
N PHE A 748 116.67 -13.72 -25.91
CA PHE A 748 117.06 -13.49 -24.48
C PHE A 748 116.62 -12.18 -23.76
N ASP A 749 116.22 -12.15 -22.49
CA ASP A 749 116.99 -12.62 -21.32
C ASP A 749 116.13 -12.87 -20.05
N ILE A 750 116.70 -13.67 -19.15
CA ILE A 750 116.15 -14.30 -17.96
C ILE A 750 116.71 -13.54 -16.74
N SER A 751 115.89 -13.03 -15.81
CA SER A 751 116.35 -12.83 -14.41
C SER A 751 115.22 -12.53 -13.40
N ALA A 752 115.16 -13.38 -12.37
CA ALA A 752 114.71 -13.16 -10.97
C ALA A 752 113.20 -12.86 -10.72
N ILE A 753 112.35 -13.84 -10.37
CA ILE A 753 112.20 -14.56 -9.08
C ILE A 753 111.69 -13.69 -7.92
N ILE A 754 110.39 -13.90 -7.60
CA ILE A 754 109.82 -14.27 -6.28
C ILE A 754 110.53 -13.74 -5.02
N ALA A 755 109.82 -12.90 -4.24
CA ALA A 755 109.57 -13.02 -2.78
C ALA A 755 109.33 -11.64 -2.13
N GLY A 756 108.37 -11.56 -1.21
CA GLY A 756 108.34 -10.44 -0.25
C GLY A 756 106.98 -10.00 0.27
N ILE A 757 106.23 -10.91 0.92
CA ILE A 757 105.25 -10.51 1.93
C ILE A 757 106.01 -10.01 3.17
N VAL A 758 105.38 -9.06 3.86
CA VAL A 758 105.68 -8.51 5.21
C VAL A 758 106.63 -7.31 5.21
N ILE A 759 106.28 -6.34 6.07
CA ILE A 759 106.99 -5.09 6.43
C ILE A 759 106.53 -3.91 5.56
N LEU A 760 105.93 -2.84 6.08
CA LEU A 760 105.73 -2.37 7.44
C LEU A 760 104.68 -1.24 7.29
N VAL A 761 103.59 -1.18 8.05
CA VAL A 761 103.62 -0.90 9.49
C VAL A 761 104.28 0.44 9.84
N ILE A 762 104.35 1.39 8.90
CA ILE A 762 104.51 2.81 9.25
C ILE A 762 103.55 3.64 8.39
N LEU A 763 102.28 3.70 8.79
CA LEU A 763 101.47 4.93 8.83
C LEU A 763 100.09 4.64 9.46
N VAL A 764 100.12 3.91 10.59
CA VAL A 764 99.04 3.82 11.59
C VAL A 764 99.02 5.05 12.52
N VAL A 765 99.85 6.07 12.33
CA VAL A 765 100.03 7.06 13.40
C VAL A 765 99.33 8.41 13.21
N TRP A 766 98.78 8.78 12.05
CA TRP A 766 98.31 10.17 11.93
C TRP A 766 96.91 10.33 11.33
N LEU A 767 95.93 10.12 12.23
CA LEU A 767 94.59 10.73 12.27
C LEU A 767 93.50 9.97 11.48
N GLY A 768 92.56 9.23 12.09
CA GLY A 768 92.08 9.27 13.48
C GLY A 768 91.25 10.53 13.73
N PHE A 769 89.97 10.35 14.10
CA PHE A 769 88.92 11.36 14.38
C PHE A 769 88.08 11.78 13.16
N PHE A 770 86.78 11.48 13.01
CA PHE A 770 85.72 11.15 13.96
C PHE A 770 84.70 10.19 13.34
N ARG A 771 84.19 9.28 14.18
CA ARG A 771 83.07 8.36 13.95
C ARG A 771 81.96 8.71 14.95
N LYS A 772 80.71 8.67 14.47
CA LYS A 772 79.46 8.29 15.19
C LYS A 772 78.99 9.12 16.41
N LYS A 773 77.74 9.58 16.34
CA LYS A 773 76.59 8.77 16.78
C LYS A 773 75.41 8.96 15.86
#